data_AF-A0A8T0M5C8-F1
#
_entry.id   AF-A0A8T0M5C8-F1
#
_cell.length_a   1.000
_cell.length_b   1.000
_cell.length_c   1.000
_cell.angle_alpha   90.00
_cell.angle_beta   90.00
_cell.angle_gamma   90.00
#
_symmetry.space_group_name_H-M   'P 1'
#
loop_
_entity.id
_entity.type
_entity.pdbx_description
1 polymer ?
#
loop_
_entity_poly.entity_id
_entity_poly.type
_entity_poly.pdbx_seq_one_letter_code
_entity_poly.pdbx_strand_id
1 'polypeptide(L)'
;MPATVKRKWKEHTDRLLAKYADHTFKIKASMLEVNDLENEISFVPKSDYQRTDDATEVSVIKKTRARLEQLERSTSGTSASAGVEQTIELSQSQYVAKVKEMEKGLVANWEQNHKVEALRIAIKCIKLLAETNTAPQLYPCVFVLVSEVLDSFGQLVFKRIHARASEDESGQPLPEPLGDHFMSSDINIQASETCRNWFYKTACIRELLPRIYIEIALLGCYRFLCDGEYPQIVARLSNMIKGVGEPMVALYARLYLALTSSELLGTTSPTEQTIVVSSSLFDYFYAFNWFRQNKLEHWLITHKMDHGDYLALHSPAVEWIIKCTAPGATQDTFDTLLAHYHEYFDNSMVLKHLCECFGAQFYASAPTEMLDLIRTASPSRFSACHLYSLLAVQLSNVPTVADDEPGGKLQFLNVSWSSITSQEDIAQYMECAAAYMKLIVAHFSHREALILLKDVVRHLNAATPEQLTAKTRDISAFITRLGYVSETNKTSDRAQDEEQEALLMLYTDCRRAFYKLEPIKVLLSTMILRLAMQVHKRIGDVAASVIGGTKRVQARRSFIQSCLAFAHVTIPSIEAPLTKLQLMVSAANVALVTNCIPQMDALVKAAIVLLAELEPATIESATCTDEDTSKIGYHDSSRVAPVELFGDVSINCSSNAVDRVVQAISQLMSVLVYAPSLNDEDAFYFVTALRRAALERMVWVVPGTSSVLQRRKAAVARVRVLLLFVQIYALWGQKGLPDKLSGVDSNDVLYGGDDAFYNEAHACFSSTIDEVAREIEALGELGETSDTAGNAASGANATPPKQVLAAQSELMLDLVNVVAPMLEYDESRLIEPTIASGSIGLEEISLDTVGHTSSETSSSAPSHSVMGKGKGKGKEDKKDDKTASKEAQDDKKGANKGGKKGGKK
;
A
#
# COMPACT_ATOMS: atom_id res chain seq x y z
N MET A 1 3.16 -9.94 -22.92
CA MET A 1 3.73 -11.13 -22.26
C MET A 1 3.89 -10.85 -20.77
N PRO A 2 3.35 -11.68 -19.86
CA PRO A 2 3.58 -11.52 -18.42
C PRO A 2 5.08 -11.53 -18.10
N ALA A 3 5.49 -10.81 -17.05
CA ALA A 3 6.89 -10.76 -16.64
C ALA A 3 7.37 -12.12 -16.13
N THR A 4 8.50 -12.60 -16.68
CA THR A 4 9.16 -13.84 -16.21
C THR A 4 9.57 -13.70 -14.74
N VAL A 5 9.69 -14.82 -14.02
CA VAL A 5 10.10 -14.81 -12.60
C VAL A 5 11.47 -14.13 -12.44
N LYS A 6 12.42 -14.39 -13.35
CA LYS A 6 13.73 -13.72 -13.36
C LYS A 6 13.65 -12.21 -13.58
N ARG A 7 12.67 -11.69 -14.34
CA ARG A 7 12.46 -10.24 -14.45
C ARG A 7 11.96 -9.64 -13.14
N LYS A 8 11.00 -10.29 -12.49
CA LYS A 8 10.51 -9.87 -11.16
C LYS A 8 11.64 -9.92 -10.11
N TRP A 9 12.57 -10.88 -10.23
CA TRP A 9 13.76 -10.94 -9.37
C TRP A 9 14.62 -9.67 -9.52
N LYS A 10 14.86 -9.21 -10.75
CA LYS A 10 15.63 -7.96 -11.00
C LYS A 10 14.99 -6.71 -10.40
N GLU A 11 13.67 -6.65 -10.31
CA GLU A 11 12.99 -5.54 -9.60
C GLU A 11 13.13 -5.65 -8.07
N HIS A 12 13.32 -6.87 -7.56
CA HIS A 12 13.49 -7.14 -6.13
C HIS A 12 14.93 -6.90 -5.64
N THR A 13 15.94 -7.06 -6.52
CA THR A 13 17.35 -6.92 -6.15
C THR A 13 17.71 -5.56 -5.59
N ASP A 14 17.05 -4.48 -6.06
CA ASP A 14 17.27 -3.12 -5.54
C ASP A 14 16.97 -3.02 -4.04
N ARG A 15 15.93 -3.72 -3.57
CA ARG A 15 15.56 -3.76 -2.14
C ARG A 15 16.58 -4.53 -1.31
N LEU A 16 17.14 -5.61 -1.86
CA LEU A 16 18.18 -6.40 -1.19
C LEU A 16 19.46 -5.58 -1.03
N LEU A 17 19.84 -4.82 -2.07
CA LEU A 17 21.01 -3.94 -2.02
C LEU A 17 20.79 -2.78 -1.04
N ALA A 18 19.62 -2.14 -1.02
CA ALA A 18 19.33 -1.03 -0.12
C ALA A 18 19.48 -1.38 1.38
N LYS A 19 19.20 -2.64 1.76
CA LYS A 19 19.24 -3.10 3.17
C LYS A 19 20.63 -2.95 3.82
N TYR A 20 21.71 -2.94 3.04
CA TYR A 20 23.09 -2.93 3.55
C TYR A 20 23.88 -1.67 3.15
N ALA A 21 23.19 -0.61 2.72
CA ALA A 21 23.76 0.67 2.27
C ALA A 21 24.84 1.23 3.21
N ASP A 22 24.59 1.19 4.52
CA ASP A 22 25.42 1.89 5.51
C ASP A 22 26.49 1.01 6.17
N HIS A 23 26.75 -0.20 5.67
CA HIS A 23 27.66 -1.16 6.32
C HIS A 23 29.05 -1.20 5.67
N THR A 24 30.07 -1.44 6.49
CA THR A 24 31.48 -1.67 6.09
C THR A 24 31.91 -3.09 6.41
N PHE A 25 32.76 -3.69 5.56
CA PHE A 25 33.03 -5.13 5.59
C PHE A 25 34.50 -5.43 5.35
N LYS A 26 34.97 -6.51 5.97
CA LYS A 26 36.31 -7.07 5.73
C LYS A 26 36.24 -8.09 4.60
N ILE A 27 37.11 -7.96 3.61
CA ILE A 27 37.24 -8.91 2.49
C ILE A 27 38.73 -9.19 2.27
N LYS A 28 39.08 -10.42 1.88
CA LYS A 28 40.46 -10.77 1.52
C LYS A 28 40.93 -9.97 0.31
N ALA A 29 42.05 -9.26 0.44
CA ALA A 29 42.61 -8.40 -0.61
C ALA A 29 42.81 -9.14 -1.95
N SER A 30 43.34 -10.36 -1.86
CA SER A 30 43.64 -11.24 -3.00
C SER A 30 42.44 -11.53 -3.90
N MET A 31 41.21 -11.48 -3.37
CA MET A 31 40.01 -11.76 -4.17
C MET A 31 39.63 -10.61 -5.11
N LEU A 32 40.15 -9.40 -4.89
CA LEU A 32 39.86 -8.23 -5.71
C LEU A 32 40.95 -7.95 -6.75
N GLU A 33 42.11 -8.59 -6.68
CA GLU A 33 43.25 -8.40 -7.59
C GLU A 33 43.18 -9.32 -8.83
N VAL A 34 43.27 -8.76 -10.05
CA VAL A 34 42.97 -9.49 -11.32
C VAL A 34 44.15 -10.36 -11.80
N ASN A 35 45.36 -10.13 -11.29
CA ASN A 35 46.59 -10.59 -11.92
C ASN A 35 47.03 -12.02 -11.53
N ASP A 36 46.40 -12.66 -10.53
CA ASP A 36 46.92 -13.93 -9.97
C ASP A 36 46.41 -15.22 -10.66
N LEU A 37 45.53 -15.13 -11.65
CA LEU A 37 44.93 -16.30 -12.34
C LEU A 37 45.82 -16.95 -13.42
N GLU A 38 47.01 -16.42 -13.70
CA GLU A 38 47.91 -16.96 -14.74
C GLU A 38 48.36 -18.41 -14.45
N ASN A 39 48.37 -18.84 -13.19
CA ASN A 39 48.92 -20.15 -12.81
C ASN A 39 47.88 -21.29 -12.70
N GLU A 40 46.59 -20.99 -12.53
CA GLU A 40 45.57 -22.02 -12.27
C GLU A 40 44.88 -22.55 -13.54
N ILE A 41 44.90 -21.80 -14.64
CA ILE A 41 44.15 -22.11 -15.87
C ILE A 41 45.09 -22.38 -17.05
N SER A 42 46.18 -23.15 -16.82
CA SER A 42 47.03 -23.62 -17.92
C SER A 42 46.28 -24.67 -18.76
N PHE A 43 45.68 -24.20 -19.84
CA PHE A 43 45.14 -25.03 -20.91
C PHE A 43 46.31 -25.67 -21.69
N VAL A 44 46.33 -27.00 -21.76
CA VAL A 44 47.17 -27.89 -22.61
C VAL A 44 48.57 -28.29 -22.06
N PRO A 45 48.87 -29.60 -21.92
CA PRO A 45 50.24 -30.09 -21.75
C PRO A 45 50.99 -29.97 -23.09
N LYS A 46 52.11 -29.24 -23.11
CA LYS A 46 52.97 -29.16 -24.30
C LYS A 46 53.56 -30.53 -24.61
N SER A 47 53.06 -31.17 -25.66
CA SER A 47 53.75 -32.29 -26.32
C SER A 47 54.90 -31.74 -27.15
N ASP A 48 56.12 -32.09 -26.77
CA ASP A 48 57.35 -31.76 -27.49
C ASP A 48 57.42 -32.52 -28.82
N TYR A 49 57.17 -31.86 -29.95
CA TYR A 49 57.78 -32.19 -31.25
C TYR A 49 57.65 -30.97 -32.18
N GLN A 50 58.66 -30.11 -32.21
CA GLN A 50 59.35 -29.63 -33.43
C GLN A 50 60.27 -28.43 -33.10
N ARG A 51 61.53 -28.61 -33.50
CA ARG A 51 62.64 -27.63 -33.47
C ARG A 51 62.30 -26.38 -34.28
N THR A 52 62.62 -25.20 -33.74
CA THR A 52 63.62 -24.26 -34.28
C THR A 52 64.00 -23.26 -33.18
N ASP A 53 65.31 -23.04 -33.05
CA ASP A 53 66.00 -22.31 -32.00
C ASP A 53 65.82 -20.77 -32.06
N ASP A 54 66.20 -20.09 -30.97
CA ASP A 54 66.35 -18.64 -30.70
C ASP A 54 65.25 -17.89 -29.92
N ALA A 55 64.02 -18.40 -29.77
CA ALA A 55 62.98 -17.72 -28.96
C ALA A 55 62.82 -18.27 -27.52
N THR A 56 63.43 -19.42 -27.22
CA THR A 56 63.26 -20.15 -25.96
C THR A 56 64.14 -19.61 -24.82
N GLU A 57 65.36 -19.14 -25.09
CA GLU A 57 66.23 -18.60 -24.04
C GLU A 57 65.67 -17.32 -23.39
N VAL A 58 65.12 -16.39 -24.17
CA VAL A 58 64.55 -15.14 -23.63
C VAL A 58 63.30 -15.40 -22.77
N SER A 59 62.48 -16.40 -23.12
CA SER A 59 61.29 -16.78 -22.37
C SER A 59 61.63 -17.52 -21.07
N VAL A 60 62.65 -18.37 -21.08
CA VAL A 60 63.11 -19.08 -19.88
C VAL A 60 63.79 -18.09 -18.93
N ILE A 61 64.63 -17.18 -19.43
CA ILE A 61 65.28 -16.14 -18.60
C ILE A 61 64.25 -15.19 -17.98
N LYS A 62 63.19 -14.80 -18.68
CA LYS A 62 62.07 -14.03 -18.08
C LYS A 62 61.32 -14.80 -17.00
N LYS A 63 61.06 -16.10 -17.21
CA LYS A 63 60.39 -16.96 -16.21
C LYS A 63 61.26 -17.19 -14.97
N THR A 64 62.57 -17.37 -15.16
CA THR A 64 63.52 -17.56 -14.07
C THR A 64 63.72 -16.26 -13.30
N ARG A 65 63.74 -15.10 -13.98
CA ARG A 65 63.80 -13.77 -13.35
C ARG A 65 62.54 -13.44 -12.54
N ALA A 66 61.35 -13.72 -13.07
CA ALA A 66 60.10 -13.54 -12.34
C ALA A 66 60.01 -14.45 -11.09
N ARG A 67 60.52 -15.69 -11.17
CA ARG A 67 60.65 -16.58 -10.00
C ARG A 67 61.69 -16.10 -9.00
N LEU A 68 62.80 -15.53 -9.46
CA LEU A 68 63.83 -14.95 -8.58
C LEU A 68 63.31 -13.70 -7.85
N GLU A 69 62.58 -12.82 -8.54
CA GLU A 69 61.95 -11.64 -7.92
C GLU A 69 60.85 -12.04 -6.91
N GLN A 70 60.15 -13.15 -7.14
CA GLN A 70 59.17 -13.71 -6.20
C GLN A 70 59.85 -14.36 -4.97
N LEU A 71 61.05 -14.93 -5.14
CA LEU A 71 61.89 -15.45 -4.06
C LEU A 71 62.58 -14.33 -3.28
N GLU A 72 63.02 -13.25 -3.93
CA GLU A 72 63.62 -12.09 -3.26
C GLU A 72 62.60 -11.34 -2.39
N ARG A 73 61.34 -11.20 -2.85
CA ARG A 73 60.22 -10.67 -2.04
C ARG A 73 59.86 -11.54 -0.84
N SER A 74 60.12 -12.83 -0.89
CA SER A 74 59.90 -13.75 0.23
C SER A 74 61.12 -13.87 1.17
N THR A 75 62.29 -13.37 0.77
CA THR A 75 63.53 -13.50 1.56
C THR A 75 63.93 -12.20 2.29
N SER A 76 63.41 -11.03 1.91
CA SER A 76 63.74 -9.75 2.57
C SER A 76 62.89 -9.39 3.79
N GLY A 77 62.11 -10.33 4.34
CA GLY A 77 61.31 -10.16 5.55
C GLY A 77 61.66 -11.19 6.62
N THR A 78 62.73 -10.95 7.38
CA THR A 78 63.09 -11.77 8.53
C THR A 78 62.03 -11.63 9.63
N SER A 79 61.10 -12.59 9.71
CA SER A 79 60.55 -13.24 10.92
C SER A 79 59.32 -14.05 10.52
N ALA A 80 59.42 -15.37 10.63
CA ALA A 80 58.31 -16.29 10.42
C ALA A 80 57.15 -16.01 11.40
N SER A 81 56.04 -15.45 10.89
CA SER A 81 54.71 -15.62 11.47
C SER A 81 53.78 -16.17 10.39
N ALA A 82 53.15 -17.31 10.67
CA ALA A 82 52.24 -18.00 9.78
C ALA A 82 51.16 -17.07 9.18
N GLY A 83 50.85 -17.28 7.90
CA GLY A 83 50.01 -16.46 7.03
C GLY A 83 48.76 -15.85 7.65
N VAL A 84 48.80 -14.54 7.90
CA VAL A 84 47.59 -13.71 8.00
C VAL A 84 47.34 -13.16 6.60
N GLU A 85 46.40 -13.75 5.87
CA GLU A 85 45.87 -13.15 4.63
C GLU A 85 45.36 -11.73 4.95
N GLN A 86 45.86 -10.72 4.25
CA GLN A 86 45.53 -9.33 4.50
C GLN A 86 44.06 -9.07 4.11
N THR A 87 43.23 -8.69 5.07
CA THR A 87 41.83 -8.31 4.84
C THR A 87 41.72 -6.78 4.74
N ILE A 88 40.92 -6.30 3.78
CA ILE A 88 40.66 -4.87 3.52
C ILE A 88 39.24 -4.56 3.98
N GLU A 89 39.07 -3.44 4.68
CA GLU A 89 37.75 -2.88 5.00
C GLU A 89 37.21 -2.06 3.81
N LEU A 90 36.02 -2.40 3.33
CA LEU A 90 35.33 -1.76 2.19
C LEU A 90 33.88 -1.45 2.58
N SER A 91 33.37 -0.28 2.17
CA SER A 91 31.94 0.00 2.25
C SER A 91 31.15 -0.79 1.21
N GLN A 92 29.83 -0.91 1.40
CA GLN A 92 28.96 -1.54 0.40
C GLN A 92 29.07 -0.86 -0.97
N SER A 93 29.05 0.47 -0.99
CA SER A 93 29.19 1.25 -2.22
C SER A 93 30.52 1.01 -2.94
N GLN A 94 31.63 0.86 -2.19
CA GLN A 94 32.93 0.51 -2.74
C GLN A 94 32.96 -0.91 -3.31
N TYR A 95 32.31 -1.85 -2.62
CA TYR A 95 32.21 -3.23 -3.10
C TYR A 95 31.39 -3.33 -4.39
N VAL A 96 30.21 -2.69 -4.42
CA VAL A 96 29.36 -2.61 -5.62
C VAL A 96 30.14 -1.98 -6.77
N ALA A 97 30.82 -0.85 -6.53
CA ALA A 97 31.65 -0.20 -7.54
C ALA A 97 32.75 -1.13 -8.08
N LYS A 98 33.36 -1.96 -7.21
CA LYS A 98 34.40 -2.90 -7.64
C LYS A 98 33.87 -4.03 -8.51
N VAL A 99 32.71 -4.60 -8.17
CA VAL A 99 32.08 -5.62 -9.02
C VAL A 99 31.62 -5.02 -10.36
N LYS A 100 31.10 -3.79 -10.35
CA LYS A 100 30.77 -3.05 -11.58
C LYS A 100 32.00 -2.70 -12.43
N GLU A 101 33.15 -2.43 -11.82
CA GLU A 101 34.43 -2.28 -12.53
C GLU A 101 34.83 -3.59 -13.21
N MET A 102 34.68 -4.73 -12.53
CA MET A 102 34.91 -6.04 -13.13
C MET A 102 33.95 -6.32 -14.30
N GLU A 103 32.67 -5.97 -14.18
CA GLU A 103 31.69 -6.06 -15.28
C GLU A 103 32.14 -5.23 -16.50
N LYS A 104 32.53 -3.98 -16.28
CA LYS A 104 33.04 -3.09 -17.34
C LYS A 104 34.32 -3.66 -17.97
N GLY A 105 35.23 -4.18 -17.16
CA GLY A 105 36.44 -4.85 -17.62
C GLY A 105 36.15 -6.09 -18.47
N LEU A 106 35.13 -6.88 -18.09
CA LEU A 106 34.67 -8.03 -18.86
C LEU A 106 34.18 -7.62 -20.25
N VAL A 107 33.31 -6.61 -20.32
CA VAL A 107 32.77 -6.09 -21.60
C VAL A 107 33.89 -5.51 -22.47
N ALA A 108 34.79 -4.72 -21.89
CA ALA A 108 35.92 -4.13 -22.63
C ALA A 108 36.85 -5.20 -23.23
N ASN A 109 37.21 -6.24 -22.45
CA ASN A 109 37.99 -7.36 -22.96
C ASN A 109 37.24 -8.15 -24.03
N TRP A 110 35.91 -8.26 -23.90
CA TRP A 110 35.09 -8.88 -24.91
C TRP A 110 35.13 -8.11 -26.23
N GLU A 111 34.96 -6.79 -26.21
CA GLU A 111 34.99 -5.93 -27.40
C GLU A 111 36.36 -5.96 -28.10
N GLN A 112 37.45 -6.08 -27.33
CA GLN A 112 38.82 -6.23 -27.85
C GLN A 112 39.15 -7.65 -28.36
N ASN A 113 38.14 -8.55 -28.45
CA ASN A 113 38.31 -9.96 -28.81
C ASN A 113 39.19 -10.80 -27.85
N HIS A 114 39.48 -10.31 -26.64
CA HIS A 114 40.15 -11.06 -25.58
C HIS A 114 39.16 -11.94 -24.80
N LYS A 115 38.52 -12.89 -25.49
CA LYS A 115 37.41 -13.71 -24.96
C LYS A 115 37.82 -14.61 -23.78
N VAL A 116 39.09 -15.03 -23.75
CA VAL A 116 39.64 -15.82 -22.63
C VAL A 116 39.74 -14.96 -21.37
N GLU A 117 40.16 -13.70 -21.49
CA GLU A 117 40.22 -12.77 -20.34
C GLU A 117 38.82 -12.42 -19.84
N ALA A 118 37.86 -12.23 -20.74
CA ALA A 118 36.46 -12.04 -20.33
C ALA A 118 35.92 -13.24 -19.51
N LEU A 119 36.22 -14.48 -19.93
CA LEU A 119 35.88 -15.69 -19.17
C LEU A 119 36.62 -15.75 -17.82
N ARG A 120 37.89 -15.34 -17.76
CA ARG A 120 38.66 -15.29 -16.50
C ARG A 120 38.05 -14.31 -15.50
N ILE A 121 37.60 -13.14 -15.97
CA ILE A 121 36.89 -12.16 -15.11
C ILE A 121 35.58 -12.77 -14.58
N ALA A 122 34.80 -13.46 -15.42
CA ALA A 122 33.57 -14.13 -14.98
C ALA A 122 33.85 -15.21 -13.92
N ILE A 123 34.88 -16.06 -14.13
CA ILE A 123 35.32 -17.07 -13.14
C ILE A 123 35.71 -16.39 -11.83
N LYS A 124 36.44 -15.26 -11.89
CA LYS A 124 36.84 -14.52 -10.70
C LYS A 124 35.65 -13.95 -9.93
N CYS A 125 34.63 -13.42 -10.62
CA CYS A 125 33.38 -13.01 -9.96
C CYS A 125 32.73 -14.18 -9.22
N ILE A 126 32.70 -15.39 -9.81
CA ILE A 126 32.13 -16.58 -9.16
C ILE A 126 32.94 -16.98 -7.92
N LYS A 127 34.26 -16.82 -7.92
CA LYS A 127 35.08 -17.10 -6.72
C LYS A 127 34.68 -16.24 -5.52
N LEU A 128 34.12 -15.04 -5.73
CA LEU A 128 33.58 -14.22 -4.63
C LEU A 128 32.41 -14.90 -3.91
N LEU A 129 31.65 -15.76 -4.61
CA LEU A 129 30.54 -16.53 -4.04
C LEU A 129 30.99 -17.78 -3.27
N ALA A 130 32.27 -18.15 -3.33
CA ALA A 130 32.82 -19.26 -2.56
C ALA A 130 33.25 -18.84 -1.15
N GLU A 131 33.50 -17.55 -0.90
CA GLU A 131 33.92 -17.06 0.41
C GLU A 131 32.72 -16.70 1.28
N THR A 132 32.45 -17.56 2.26
CA THR A 132 31.36 -17.35 3.23
C THR A 132 31.86 -16.90 4.60
N ASN A 133 33.17 -16.91 4.87
CA ASN A 133 33.64 -16.78 6.25
C ASN A 133 33.87 -15.33 6.71
N THR A 134 34.20 -14.43 5.78
CA THR A 134 34.64 -13.07 6.17
C THR A 134 33.47 -12.12 6.41
N ALA A 135 32.40 -12.23 5.59
CA ALA A 135 31.20 -11.39 5.70
C ALA A 135 29.94 -12.14 5.20
N PRO A 136 29.53 -13.25 5.85
CA PRO A 136 28.39 -14.07 5.41
C PRO A 136 27.07 -13.28 5.25
N GLN A 137 26.85 -12.25 6.06
CA GLN A 137 25.67 -11.39 6.00
C GLN A 137 25.45 -10.69 4.65
N LEU A 138 26.50 -10.58 3.84
CA LEU A 138 26.46 -9.98 2.52
C LEU A 138 26.20 -10.95 1.39
N TYR A 139 26.19 -12.25 1.66
CA TYR A 139 26.07 -13.26 0.63
C TYR A 139 24.92 -13.00 -0.37
N PRO A 140 23.70 -12.60 0.07
CA PRO A 140 22.63 -12.27 -0.86
C PRO A 140 22.97 -11.11 -1.80
N CYS A 141 23.69 -10.09 -1.32
CA CYS A 141 24.11 -8.93 -2.13
C CYS A 141 25.21 -9.32 -3.11
N VAL A 142 26.22 -10.08 -2.66
CA VAL A 142 27.30 -10.56 -3.54
C VAL A 142 26.72 -11.40 -4.66
N PHE A 143 25.77 -12.29 -4.34
CA PHE A 143 25.05 -13.08 -5.33
C PHE A 143 24.36 -12.21 -6.39
N VAL A 144 23.60 -11.20 -5.98
CA VAL A 144 22.94 -10.28 -6.91
C VAL A 144 23.94 -9.69 -7.89
N LEU A 145 25.02 -9.07 -7.38
CA LEU A 145 26.02 -8.41 -8.21
C LEU A 145 26.72 -9.38 -9.16
N VAL A 146 27.14 -10.55 -8.66
CA VAL A 146 27.82 -11.56 -9.49
C VAL A 146 26.87 -12.14 -10.54
N SER A 147 25.61 -12.40 -10.19
CA SER A 147 24.62 -12.93 -11.13
C SER A 147 24.35 -11.99 -12.31
N GLU A 148 24.42 -10.66 -12.09
CA GLU A 148 24.33 -9.67 -13.18
C GLU A 148 25.52 -9.75 -14.13
N VAL A 149 26.74 -9.88 -13.60
CA VAL A 149 27.95 -10.05 -14.43
C VAL A 149 27.86 -11.34 -15.25
N LEU A 150 27.33 -12.41 -14.67
CA LEU A 150 27.14 -13.69 -15.35
C LEU A 150 26.06 -13.62 -16.43
N ASP A 151 24.95 -12.94 -16.17
CA ASP A 151 23.91 -12.66 -17.17
C ASP A 151 24.51 -11.88 -18.36
N SER A 152 25.32 -10.86 -18.10
CA SER A 152 26.02 -10.07 -19.12
C SER A 152 26.96 -10.95 -19.95
N PHE A 153 27.79 -11.77 -19.30
CA PHE A 153 28.67 -12.72 -19.97
C PHE A 153 27.91 -13.73 -20.84
N GLY A 154 26.83 -14.32 -20.31
CA GLY A 154 25.98 -15.27 -21.02
C GLY A 154 25.35 -14.65 -22.27
N GLN A 155 24.85 -13.41 -22.17
CA GLN A 155 24.31 -12.67 -23.31
C GLN A 155 25.36 -12.36 -24.37
N LEU A 156 26.58 -12.00 -23.98
CA LEU A 156 27.68 -11.75 -24.91
C LEU A 156 28.04 -13.02 -25.71
N VAL A 157 28.11 -14.17 -25.03
CA VAL A 157 28.35 -15.47 -25.68
C VAL A 157 27.20 -15.85 -26.61
N PHE A 158 25.96 -15.72 -26.15
CA PHE A 158 24.76 -15.99 -26.96
C PHE A 158 24.74 -15.14 -28.24
N LYS A 159 24.92 -13.82 -28.11
CA LYS A 159 24.96 -12.88 -29.25
C LYS A 159 26.06 -13.24 -30.26
N ARG A 160 27.22 -13.67 -29.78
CA ARG A 160 28.31 -14.12 -30.66
C ARG A 160 27.93 -15.37 -31.45
N ILE A 161 27.34 -16.36 -30.80
CA ILE A 161 26.94 -17.60 -31.48
C ILE A 161 25.82 -17.29 -32.49
N HIS A 162 24.86 -16.43 -32.11
CA HIS A 162 23.79 -15.97 -32.99
C HIS A 162 24.32 -15.22 -34.23
N ALA A 163 25.29 -14.32 -34.04
CA ALA A 163 25.95 -13.62 -35.15
C ALA A 163 26.62 -14.63 -36.10
N ARG A 164 27.35 -15.61 -35.55
CA ARG A 164 27.97 -16.68 -36.35
C ARG A 164 26.95 -17.56 -37.07
N ALA A 165 25.77 -17.75 -36.49
CA ALA A 165 24.66 -18.48 -37.13
C ALA A 165 24.03 -17.69 -38.29
N SER A 166 24.21 -16.36 -38.30
CA SER A 166 23.71 -15.44 -39.33
C SER A 166 24.75 -15.14 -40.42
N GLU A 167 25.85 -15.90 -40.47
CA GLU A 167 26.93 -15.78 -41.46
C GLU A 167 26.95 -17.01 -42.38
N ASP A 168 27.38 -16.83 -43.62
CA ASP A 168 27.62 -17.90 -44.59
C ASP A 168 28.99 -18.61 -44.37
N GLU A 169 29.31 -19.62 -45.20
CA GLU A 169 30.57 -20.37 -45.08
C GLU A 169 31.82 -19.49 -45.24
N SER A 170 31.70 -18.36 -45.94
CA SER A 170 32.77 -17.39 -46.18
C SER A 170 32.85 -16.30 -45.11
N GLY A 171 31.94 -16.31 -44.13
CA GLY A 171 31.84 -15.31 -43.06
C GLY A 171 31.14 -14.01 -43.49
N GLN A 172 30.42 -14.01 -44.61
CA GLN A 172 29.57 -12.89 -45.02
C GLN A 172 28.19 -13.01 -44.37
N PRO A 173 27.53 -11.90 -44.03
CA PRO A 173 26.20 -11.93 -43.44
C PRO A 173 25.17 -12.52 -44.42
N LEU A 174 24.29 -13.39 -43.93
CA LEU A 174 23.20 -13.95 -44.72
C LEU A 174 22.20 -12.86 -45.15
N PRO A 175 21.52 -13.02 -46.31
CA PRO A 175 20.53 -12.06 -46.80
C PRO A 175 19.39 -11.82 -45.83
N GLU A 176 18.96 -12.86 -45.12
CA GLU A 176 18.05 -12.78 -43.98
C GLU A 176 18.77 -13.32 -42.74
N PRO A 177 18.94 -12.50 -41.68
CA PRO A 177 19.54 -12.96 -40.44
C PRO A 177 18.62 -13.97 -39.74
N LEU A 178 19.21 -14.80 -38.87
CA LEU A 178 18.47 -15.78 -38.09
C LEU A 178 17.42 -15.07 -37.22
N GLY A 179 16.15 -15.50 -37.33
CA GLY A 179 15.05 -14.92 -36.54
C GLY A 179 15.05 -15.39 -35.08
N ASP A 180 14.39 -14.64 -34.19
CA ASP A 180 14.37 -14.90 -32.74
C ASP A 180 13.76 -16.25 -32.31
N HIS A 181 13.03 -16.93 -33.20
CA HIS A 181 12.31 -18.20 -32.97
C HIS A 181 12.89 -19.38 -33.78
N PHE A 182 14.19 -19.35 -34.08
CA PHE A 182 14.94 -20.46 -34.69
C PHE A 182 14.92 -21.77 -33.87
N MET A 183 15.06 -22.90 -34.57
CA MET A 183 15.30 -24.25 -34.03
C MET A 183 16.75 -24.69 -34.25
N SER A 184 17.19 -25.74 -33.55
CA SER A 184 18.56 -26.25 -33.68
C SER A 184 18.91 -26.73 -35.10
N SER A 185 17.91 -27.14 -35.88
CA SER A 185 18.05 -27.52 -37.30
C SER A 185 18.43 -26.36 -38.22
N ASP A 186 18.11 -25.13 -37.82
CA ASP A 186 18.34 -23.92 -38.64
C ASP A 186 19.76 -23.38 -38.49
N ILE A 187 20.55 -24.00 -37.60
CA ILE A 187 21.87 -23.51 -37.21
C ILE A 187 22.97 -24.11 -38.10
N ASN A 188 23.77 -23.23 -38.71
CA ASN A 188 24.91 -23.67 -39.50
C ASN A 188 25.97 -24.41 -38.64
N ILE A 189 26.76 -25.26 -39.31
CA ILE A 189 27.74 -26.13 -38.63
C ILE A 189 28.77 -25.29 -37.84
N GLN A 190 29.22 -24.17 -38.39
CA GLN A 190 30.24 -23.31 -37.78
C GLN A 190 29.76 -22.69 -36.45
N ALA A 191 28.50 -22.27 -36.38
CA ALA A 191 27.88 -21.74 -35.17
C ALA A 191 27.64 -22.85 -34.14
N SER A 192 27.20 -24.04 -34.58
CA SER A 192 27.07 -25.22 -33.73
C SER A 192 28.42 -25.63 -33.11
N GLU A 193 29.48 -25.67 -33.90
CA GLU A 193 30.85 -25.94 -33.42
C GLU A 193 31.37 -24.84 -32.49
N THR A 194 31.06 -23.57 -32.78
CA THR A 194 31.40 -22.45 -31.89
C THR A 194 30.69 -22.60 -30.54
N CYS A 195 29.43 -23.01 -30.54
CA CYS A 195 28.66 -23.28 -29.33
C CYS A 195 29.25 -24.47 -28.54
N ARG A 196 29.52 -25.61 -29.20
CA ARG A 196 30.18 -26.77 -28.57
C ARG A 196 31.52 -26.41 -27.96
N ASN A 197 32.32 -25.59 -28.64
CA ASN A 197 33.60 -25.10 -28.12
C ASN A 197 33.46 -24.35 -26.80
N TRP A 198 32.39 -23.56 -26.61
CA TRP A 198 32.13 -22.92 -25.32
C TRP A 198 31.82 -23.95 -24.23
N PHE A 199 30.97 -24.94 -24.51
CA PHE A 199 30.69 -26.00 -23.53
C PHE A 199 31.92 -26.87 -23.22
N TYR A 200 32.79 -27.16 -24.20
CA TYR A 200 34.05 -27.85 -23.94
C TYR A 200 34.98 -27.01 -23.05
N LYS A 201 35.08 -25.69 -23.29
CA LYS A 201 35.86 -24.80 -22.41
C LYS A 201 35.31 -24.76 -21.00
N THR A 202 33.99 -24.71 -20.84
CA THR A 202 33.33 -24.78 -19.53
C THR A 202 33.61 -26.11 -18.83
N ALA A 203 33.48 -27.24 -19.53
CA ALA A 203 33.77 -28.58 -18.98
C ALA A 203 35.24 -28.74 -18.53
N CYS A 204 36.18 -28.02 -19.12
CA CYS A 204 37.60 -28.03 -18.73
C CYS A 204 37.91 -27.24 -17.44
N ILE A 205 37.00 -26.40 -16.93
CA ILE A 205 37.22 -25.62 -15.69
C ILE A 205 37.30 -26.59 -14.50
N ARG A 206 38.45 -26.72 -13.82
CA ARG A 206 38.64 -27.74 -12.76
C ARG A 206 37.79 -27.51 -11.51
N GLU A 207 37.61 -26.25 -11.13
CA GLU A 207 36.82 -25.90 -9.95
C GLU A 207 35.32 -26.11 -10.22
N LEU A 208 34.66 -26.81 -9.30
CA LEU A 208 33.25 -27.19 -9.47
C LEU A 208 32.32 -25.97 -9.52
N LEU A 209 32.50 -25.00 -8.60
CA LEU A 209 31.59 -23.86 -8.48
C LEU A 209 31.62 -22.96 -9.73
N PRO A 210 32.79 -22.51 -10.24
CA PRO A 210 32.84 -21.76 -11.49
C PRO A 210 32.32 -22.55 -12.69
N ARG A 211 32.59 -23.86 -12.76
CA ARG A 211 32.06 -24.71 -13.84
C ARG A 211 30.53 -24.67 -13.87
N ILE A 212 29.88 -24.87 -12.72
CA ILE A 212 28.41 -24.85 -12.60
C ILE A 212 27.85 -23.49 -13.02
N TYR A 213 28.33 -22.39 -12.44
CA TYR A 213 27.77 -21.06 -12.70
C TYR A 213 27.97 -20.59 -14.15
N ILE A 214 29.13 -20.86 -14.76
CA ILE A 214 29.36 -20.56 -16.16
C ILE A 214 28.41 -21.36 -17.04
N GLU A 215 28.22 -22.65 -16.74
CA GLU A 215 27.30 -23.49 -17.51
C GLU A 215 25.84 -23.03 -17.40
N ILE A 216 25.40 -22.60 -16.20
CA ILE A 216 24.08 -21.99 -16.00
C ILE A 216 23.96 -20.67 -16.78
N ALA A 217 24.98 -19.81 -16.77
CA ALA A 217 24.97 -18.57 -17.54
C ALA A 217 24.88 -18.81 -19.06
N LEU A 218 25.39 -19.95 -19.52
CA LEU A 218 25.31 -20.39 -20.92
C LEU A 218 24.09 -21.26 -21.22
N LEU A 219 23.16 -21.46 -20.28
CA LEU A 219 22.04 -22.36 -20.45
C LEU A 219 21.20 -22.03 -21.70
N GLY A 220 20.98 -20.74 -21.99
CA GLY A 220 20.30 -20.31 -23.21
C GLY A 220 21.01 -20.71 -24.52
N CYS A 221 22.32 -20.95 -24.49
CA CYS A 221 23.09 -21.35 -25.67
C CYS A 221 22.83 -22.80 -26.09
N TYR A 222 22.22 -23.65 -25.25
CA TYR A 222 21.85 -25.01 -25.66
C TYR A 222 20.86 -25.04 -26.83
N ARG A 223 20.11 -23.96 -27.03
CA ARG A 223 19.19 -23.79 -28.16
C ARG A 223 19.87 -23.93 -29.53
N PHE A 224 21.17 -23.65 -29.61
CA PHE A 224 21.95 -23.81 -30.83
C PHE A 224 22.37 -25.27 -31.10
N LEU A 225 22.09 -26.18 -30.18
CA LEU A 225 22.55 -27.57 -30.22
C LEU A 225 21.41 -28.58 -30.17
N CYS A 226 20.37 -28.32 -29.39
CA CYS A 226 19.23 -29.22 -29.23
C CYS A 226 17.95 -28.46 -28.87
N ASP A 227 16.82 -29.10 -29.18
CA ASP A 227 15.48 -28.60 -28.88
C ASP A 227 14.80 -29.55 -27.87
N GLY A 228 14.18 -29.01 -26.82
CA GLY A 228 13.41 -29.80 -25.84
C GLY A 228 14.20 -30.55 -24.77
N GLU A 229 15.54 -30.54 -24.77
CA GLU A 229 16.37 -31.24 -23.76
C GLU A 229 16.62 -30.42 -22.47
N TYR A 230 16.03 -29.24 -22.37
CA TYR A 230 16.22 -28.34 -21.24
C TYR A 230 15.89 -28.98 -19.87
N PRO A 231 14.80 -29.73 -19.68
CA PRO A 231 14.51 -30.36 -18.39
C PRO A 231 15.63 -31.31 -17.93
N GLN A 232 16.20 -32.10 -18.83
CA GLN A 232 17.29 -33.05 -18.54
C GLN A 232 18.59 -32.31 -18.23
N ILE A 233 18.89 -31.23 -18.96
CA ILE A 233 20.07 -30.39 -18.73
C ILE A 233 19.97 -29.70 -17.37
N VAL A 234 18.83 -29.11 -17.04
CA VAL A 234 18.59 -28.45 -15.74
C VAL A 234 18.65 -29.47 -14.61
N ALA A 235 18.07 -30.66 -14.77
CA ALA A 235 18.17 -31.74 -13.77
C ALA A 235 19.62 -32.20 -13.55
N ARG A 236 20.42 -32.32 -14.61
CA ARG A 236 21.86 -32.61 -14.50
C ARG A 236 22.61 -31.51 -13.75
N LEU A 237 22.36 -30.24 -14.07
CA LEU A 237 22.97 -29.10 -13.37
C LEU A 237 22.57 -29.08 -11.89
N SER A 238 21.30 -29.36 -11.57
CA SER A 238 20.83 -29.52 -10.18
C SER A 238 21.60 -30.62 -9.45
N ASN A 239 21.81 -31.76 -10.09
CA ASN A 239 22.62 -32.85 -9.54
C ASN A 239 24.09 -32.48 -9.35
N MET A 240 24.68 -31.65 -10.21
CA MET A 240 26.05 -31.14 -10.02
C MET A 240 26.15 -30.25 -8.79
N ILE A 241 25.12 -29.45 -8.48
CA ILE A 241 25.09 -28.58 -7.30
C ILE A 241 25.12 -29.39 -5.99
N LYS A 242 24.72 -30.67 -5.98
CA LYS A 242 24.88 -31.57 -4.82
C LYS A 242 26.33 -31.71 -4.36
N GLY A 243 27.31 -31.49 -5.25
CA GLY A 243 28.73 -31.50 -4.91
C GLY A 243 29.19 -30.26 -4.13
N VAL A 244 28.35 -29.22 -3.97
CA VAL A 244 28.68 -28.02 -3.20
C VAL A 244 28.32 -28.26 -1.73
N GLY A 245 29.33 -28.39 -0.87
CA GLY A 245 29.15 -28.78 0.53
C GLY A 245 28.60 -27.69 1.46
N GLU A 246 28.74 -26.41 1.11
CA GLU A 246 28.23 -25.31 1.93
C GLU A 246 26.77 -24.99 1.56
N PRO A 247 25.78 -25.13 2.48
CA PRO A 247 24.36 -25.03 2.14
C PRO A 247 23.94 -23.69 1.55
N MET A 248 24.48 -22.59 2.07
CA MET A 248 24.17 -21.25 1.56
C MET A 248 24.66 -21.08 0.11
N VAL A 249 25.90 -21.48 -0.18
CA VAL A 249 26.47 -21.41 -1.53
C VAL A 249 25.69 -22.27 -2.51
N ALA A 250 25.35 -23.49 -2.09
CA ALA A 250 24.59 -24.43 -2.90
C ALA A 250 23.15 -23.94 -3.13
N LEU A 251 22.52 -23.28 -2.15
CA LEU A 251 21.17 -22.72 -2.25
C LEU A 251 21.10 -21.60 -3.29
N TYR A 252 22.05 -20.67 -3.29
CA TYR A 252 22.08 -19.58 -4.26
C TYR A 252 22.47 -20.05 -5.67
N ALA A 253 23.30 -21.09 -5.79
CA ALA A 253 23.52 -21.74 -7.09
C ALA A 253 22.23 -22.36 -7.64
N ARG A 254 21.41 -22.98 -6.78
CA ARG A 254 20.06 -23.48 -7.15
C ARG A 254 19.13 -22.34 -7.53
N LEU A 255 19.18 -21.20 -6.84
CA LEU A 255 18.42 -20.01 -7.20
C LEU A 255 18.78 -19.53 -8.61
N TYR A 256 20.07 -19.39 -8.93
CA TYR A 256 20.49 -18.95 -10.26
C TYR A 256 20.05 -19.92 -11.36
N LEU A 257 20.14 -21.23 -11.10
CA LEU A 257 19.62 -22.27 -11.99
C LEU A 257 18.10 -22.12 -12.17
N ALA A 258 17.33 -22.00 -11.10
CA ALA A 258 15.87 -21.90 -11.12
C ALA A 258 15.38 -20.64 -11.86
N LEU A 259 16.03 -19.50 -11.62
CA LEU A 259 15.71 -18.24 -12.31
C LEU A 259 16.00 -18.37 -13.81
N THR A 260 17.17 -18.89 -14.17
CA THR A 260 17.57 -19.02 -15.58
C THR A 260 16.74 -20.09 -16.31
N SER A 261 16.40 -21.19 -15.66
CA SER A 261 15.50 -22.19 -16.23
C SER A 261 14.07 -21.66 -16.38
N SER A 262 13.60 -20.80 -15.48
CA SER A 262 12.26 -20.20 -15.56
C SER A 262 12.08 -19.29 -16.78
N GLU A 263 13.14 -18.64 -17.27
CA GLU A 263 13.09 -17.86 -18.52
C GLU A 263 12.92 -18.76 -19.75
N LEU A 264 13.44 -19.98 -19.70
CA LEU A 264 13.47 -20.92 -20.82
C LEU A 264 12.24 -21.84 -20.83
N LEU A 265 11.86 -22.37 -19.67
CA LEU A 265 10.80 -23.36 -19.50
C LEU A 265 9.51 -22.76 -18.92
N GLY A 266 9.60 -21.67 -18.15
CA GLY A 266 8.45 -21.18 -17.38
C GLY A 266 7.27 -20.67 -18.22
N THR A 267 7.50 -20.36 -19.50
CA THR A 267 6.43 -19.96 -20.44
C THR A 267 6.05 -21.06 -21.42
N THR A 268 6.94 -22.01 -21.71
CA THR A 268 6.76 -23.06 -22.71
C THR A 268 6.30 -24.38 -22.10
N SER A 269 6.86 -24.79 -20.95
CA SER A 269 6.55 -26.03 -20.24
C SER A 269 6.59 -25.82 -18.70
N PRO A 270 5.60 -25.10 -18.13
CA PRO A 270 5.58 -24.74 -16.71
C PRO A 270 5.59 -25.97 -15.77
N THR A 271 4.95 -27.08 -16.14
CA THR A 271 4.95 -28.31 -15.33
C THR A 271 6.34 -28.95 -15.23
N GLU A 272 7.11 -28.96 -16.32
CA GLU A 272 8.48 -29.49 -16.30
C GLU A 272 9.40 -28.61 -15.46
N GLN A 273 9.26 -27.28 -15.60
CA GLN A 273 9.95 -26.31 -14.74
C GLN A 273 9.66 -26.59 -13.26
N THR A 274 8.38 -26.79 -12.90
CA THR A 274 7.98 -27.12 -11.53
C THR A 274 8.64 -28.41 -11.05
N ILE A 275 8.61 -29.50 -11.83
CA ILE A 275 9.19 -30.79 -11.44
C ILE A 275 10.69 -30.66 -11.17
N VAL A 276 11.42 -30.04 -12.11
CA VAL A 276 12.88 -29.95 -12.01
C VAL A 276 13.29 -29.03 -10.84
N VAL A 277 12.62 -27.89 -10.64
CA VAL A 277 12.95 -26.98 -9.53
C VAL A 277 12.52 -27.54 -8.17
N SER A 278 11.41 -28.29 -8.09
CA SER A 278 11.02 -29.01 -6.87
C SER A 278 12.12 -29.97 -6.41
N SER A 279 12.78 -30.67 -7.34
CA SER A 279 13.91 -31.53 -6.99
C SER A 279 15.07 -30.76 -6.34
N SER A 280 15.36 -29.54 -6.82
CA SER A 280 16.37 -28.67 -6.21
C SER A 280 15.99 -28.22 -4.80
N LEU A 281 14.70 -27.99 -4.53
CA LEU A 281 14.20 -27.68 -3.18
C LEU A 281 14.35 -28.88 -2.24
N PHE A 282 14.01 -30.09 -2.68
CA PHE A 282 14.19 -31.32 -1.89
C PHE A 282 15.66 -31.51 -1.50
N ASP A 283 16.57 -31.33 -2.45
CA ASP A 283 18.00 -31.42 -2.21
C ASP A 283 18.47 -30.40 -1.17
N TYR A 284 17.92 -29.17 -1.20
CA TYR A 284 18.20 -28.16 -0.18
C TYR A 284 17.69 -28.59 1.20
N PHE A 285 16.46 -29.11 1.29
CA PHE A 285 15.91 -29.57 2.57
C PHE A 285 16.76 -30.67 3.18
N TYR A 286 17.12 -31.67 2.38
CA TYR A 286 17.98 -32.77 2.80
C TYR A 286 19.38 -32.29 3.23
N ALA A 287 20.05 -31.49 2.38
CA ALA A 287 21.40 -31.01 2.65
C ALA A 287 21.47 -30.11 3.89
N PHE A 288 20.49 -29.21 4.05
CA PHE A 288 20.42 -28.36 5.23
C PHE A 288 20.10 -29.15 6.49
N ASN A 289 19.21 -30.15 6.44
CA ASN A 289 18.96 -31.01 7.60
C ASN A 289 20.24 -31.70 8.09
N TRP A 290 21.01 -32.27 7.15
CA TRP A 290 22.29 -32.86 7.47
C TRP A 290 23.26 -31.83 8.06
N PHE A 291 23.38 -30.64 7.46
CA PHE A 291 24.25 -29.57 7.96
C PHE A 291 23.84 -29.10 9.36
N ARG A 292 22.54 -28.95 9.60
CA ARG A 292 21.94 -28.59 10.89
C ARG A 292 22.36 -29.57 12.00
N GLN A 293 22.32 -30.86 11.71
CA GLN A 293 22.66 -31.90 12.68
C GLN A 293 24.16 -32.04 12.96
N ASN A 294 25.03 -31.66 12.00
CA ASN A 294 26.45 -32.00 12.05
C ASN A 294 27.42 -30.81 12.17
N LYS A 295 27.06 -29.64 11.62
CA LYS A 295 28.02 -28.52 11.43
C LYS A 295 27.49 -27.14 11.82
N LEU A 296 26.18 -26.95 11.84
CA LEU A 296 25.57 -25.62 11.99
C LEU A 296 25.96 -24.92 13.30
N GLU A 297 25.93 -25.60 14.44
CA GLU A 297 26.27 -24.99 15.73
C GLU A 297 27.70 -24.43 15.73
N HIS A 298 28.67 -25.23 15.29
CA HIS A 298 30.06 -24.79 15.16
C HIS A 298 30.20 -23.62 14.17
N TRP A 299 29.46 -23.66 13.05
CA TRP A 299 29.46 -22.60 12.06
C TRP A 299 28.93 -21.29 12.67
N LEU A 300 27.81 -21.32 13.40
CA LEU A 300 27.20 -20.15 14.05
C LEU A 300 28.14 -19.52 15.08
N ILE A 301 28.80 -20.33 15.90
CA ILE A 301 29.78 -19.88 16.90
C ILE A 301 30.97 -19.20 16.22
N THR A 302 31.51 -19.84 15.17
CA THR A 302 32.68 -19.33 14.43
C THR A 302 32.39 -17.96 13.81
N HIS A 303 31.18 -17.76 13.27
CA HIS A 303 30.79 -16.54 12.57
C HIS A 303 30.03 -15.53 13.45
N LYS A 304 29.85 -15.83 14.74
CA LYS A 304 29.12 -15.00 15.72
C LYS A 304 27.72 -14.59 15.21
N MET A 305 26.99 -15.57 14.68
CA MET A 305 25.68 -15.36 14.05
C MET A 305 24.60 -16.13 14.79
N ASP A 306 23.42 -15.52 14.95
CA ASP A 306 22.25 -16.22 15.47
C ASP A 306 21.65 -17.16 14.40
N HIS A 307 20.97 -18.22 14.85
CA HIS A 307 20.30 -19.16 13.96
C HIS A 307 19.25 -18.47 13.06
N GLY A 308 18.46 -17.56 13.62
CA GLY A 308 17.47 -16.79 12.86
C GLY A 308 18.10 -15.89 11.82
N ASP A 309 19.29 -15.34 12.10
CA ASP A 309 20.05 -14.50 11.18
C ASP A 309 20.61 -15.30 10.01
N TYR A 310 21.12 -16.50 10.28
CA TYR A 310 21.58 -17.42 9.24
C TYR A 310 20.44 -17.81 8.30
N LEU A 311 19.28 -18.20 8.85
CA LEU A 311 18.10 -18.49 8.04
C LEU A 311 17.58 -17.27 7.27
N ALA A 312 17.76 -16.06 7.80
CA ALA A 312 17.42 -14.83 7.09
C ALA A 312 18.29 -14.61 5.84
N LEU A 313 19.53 -15.13 5.81
CA LEU A 313 20.38 -15.11 4.61
C LEU A 313 19.89 -16.09 3.54
N HIS A 314 19.26 -17.19 3.95
CA HIS A 314 18.69 -18.20 3.05
C HIS A 314 17.32 -17.77 2.50
N SER A 315 16.57 -17.01 3.29
CA SER A 315 15.17 -16.63 3.02
C SER A 315 14.91 -16.10 1.60
N PRO A 316 15.69 -15.14 1.03
CA PRO A 316 15.44 -14.65 -0.33
C PRO A 316 15.58 -15.76 -1.37
N ALA A 317 16.59 -16.62 -1.26
CA ALA A 317 16.78 -17.69 -2.22
C ALA A 317 15.68 -18.75 -2.14
N VAL A 318 15.26 -19.12 -0.93
CA VAL A 318 14.13 -20.05 -0.74
C VAL A 318 12.84 -19.48 -1.35
N GLU A 319 12.51 -18.22 -1.06
CA GLU A 319 11.33 -17.54 -1.59
C GLU A 319 11.29 -17.61 -3.13
N TRP A 320 12.40 -17.24 -3.77
CA TRP A 320 12.44 -17.13 -5.22
C TRP A 320 12.57 -18.47 -5.95
N ILE A 321 13.16 -19.49 -5.33
CA ILE A 321 13.09 -20.86 -5.83
C ILE A 321 11.63 -21.35 -5.78
N ILE A 322 10.91 -21.14 -4.67
CA ILE A 322 9.49 -21.51 -4.56
C ILE A 322 8.64 -20.77 -5.60
N LYS A 323 8.90 -19.47 -5.86
CA LYS A 323 8.24 -18.71 -6.94
C LYS A 323 8.51 -19.27 -8.33
N CYS A 324 9.66 -19.91 -8.55
CA CYS A 324 9.95 -20.61 -9.80
C CYS A 324 9.19 -21.94 -9.91
N THR A 325 8.80 -22.55 -8.79
CA THR A 325 8.07 -23.81 -8.71
C THR A 325 6.55 -23.65 -8.83
N ALA A 326 5.98 -22.58 -8.29
CA ALA A 326 4.53 -22.41 -8.16
C ALA A 326 3.71 -22.36 -9.47
N PRO A 327 4.15 -21.74 -10.59
CA PRO A 327 3.30 -21.49 -11.76
C PRO A 327 2.72 -22.75 -12.45
N GLY A 328 3.44 -23.88 -12.41
CA GLY A 328 3.02 -25.15 -13.01
C GLY A 328 2.61 -26.21 -12.00
N ALA A 329 2.41 -25.83 -10.73
CA ALA A 329 2.17 -26.79 -9.66
C ALA A 329 0.75 -27.35 -9.62
N THR A 330 0.67 -28.65 -9.32
CA THR A 330 -0.55 -29.38 -9.02
C THR A 330 -0.72 -29.57 -7.50
N GLN A 331 -1.89 -30.02 -7.06
CA GLN A 331 -2.11 -30.37 -5.65
C GLN A 331 -1.09 -31.41 -5.16
N ASP A 332 -0.85 -32.46 -5.94
CA ASP A 332 0.15 -33.49 -5.65
C ASP A 332 1.58 -32.93 -5.49
N THR A 333 1.94 -31.93 -6.31
CA THR A 333 3.23 -31.25 -6.19
C THR A 333 3.34 -30.53 -4.84
N PHE A 334 2.28 -29.80 -4.45
CA PHE A 334 2.24 -29.05 -3.21
C PHE A 334 2.27 -29.99 -1.98
N ASP A 335 1.47 -31.05 -1.99
CA ASP A 335 1.41 -32.04 -0.93
C ASP A 335 2.75 -32.75 -0.75
N THR A 336 3.40 -33.14 -1.86
CA THR A 336 4.74 -33.73 -1.84
C THR A 336 5.79 -32.78 -1.26
N LEU A 337 5.72 -31.48 -1.61
CA LEU A 337 6.60 -30.45 -1.05
C LEU A 337 6.38 -30.23 0.44
N LEU A 338 5.13 -30.19 0.88
CA LEU A 338 4.81 -30.10 2.30
C LEU A 338 5.30 -31.32 3.08
N ALA A 339 5.13 -32.53 2.55
CA ALA A 339 5.63 -33.75 3.18
C ALA A 339 7.16 -33.72 3.35
N HIS A 340 7.91 -33.34 2.31
CA HIS A 340 9.38 -33.21 2.40
C HIS A 340 9.81 -32.06 3.31
N TYR A 341 9.09 -30.94 3.29
CA TYR A 341 9.31 -29.84 4.24
C TYR A 341 9.18 -30.35 5.68
N HIS A 342 8.11 -31.07 5.97
CA HIS A 342 7.81 -31.59 7.30
C HIS A 342 8.82 -32.65 7.74
N GLU A 343 9.25 -33.54 6.83
CA GLU A 343 10.20 -34.60 7.18
C GLU A 343 11.62 -34.08 7.43
N TYR A 344 12.08 -33.10 6.64
CA TYR A 344 13.50 -32.72 6.62
C TYR A 344 13.80 -31.34 7.20
N PHE A 345 12.89 -30.37 7.16
CA PHE A 345 13.21 -28.98 7.49
C PHE A 345 12.44 -28.43 8.69
N ASP A 346 11.10 -28.54 8.70
CA ASP A 346 10.21 -28.08 9.77
C ASP A 346 10.60 -26.69 10.31
N ASN A 347 10.58 -25.65 9.48
CA ASN A 347 10.90 -24.28 9.91
C ASN A 347 9.93 -23.25 9.37
N SER A 348 9.60 -22.29 10.24
CA SER A 348 8.69 -21.19 9.96
C SER A 348 9.03 -20.37 8.71
N MET A 349 10.31 -20.18 8.35
CA MET A 349 10.69 -19.43 7.14
C MET A 349 10.27 -20.15 5.85
N VAL A 350 10.50 -21.46 5.76
CA VAL A 350 10.13 -22.22 4.56
C VAL A 350 8.61 -22.34 4.46
N LEU A 351 7.93 -22.61 5.58
CA LEU A 351 6.47 -22.70 5.62
C LEU A 351 5.82 -21.37 5.20
N LYS A 352 6.33 -20.24 5.70
CA LYS A 352 5.91 -18.89 5.29
C LYS A 352 5.93 -18.76 3.77
N HIS A 353 7.06 -19.08 3.14
CA HIS A 353 7.24 -18.92 1.70
C HIS A 353 6.43 -19.92 0.88
N LEU A 354 6.27 -21.17 1.34
CA LEU A 354 5.39 -22.16 0.71
C LEU A 354 3.95 -21.64 0.69
N CYS A 355 3.40 -21.23 1.83
CA CYS A 355 2.03 -20.76 1.94
C CYS A 355 1.77 -19.47 1.14
N GLU A 356 2.73 -18.55 1.11
CA GLU A 356 2.59 -17.27 0.40
C GLU A 356 2.75 -17.41 -1.12
N CYS A 357 3.73 -18.18 -1.58
CA CYS A 357 4.07 -18.24 -3.01
C CYS A 357 3.17 -19.20 -3.79
N PHE A 358 2.74 -20.31 -3.18
CA PHE A 358 1.73 -21.19 -3.79
C PHE A 358 0.34 -20.57 -3.68
N GLY A 359 0.02 -19.90 -2.57
CA GLY A 359 -1.29 -19.29 -2.33
C GLY A 359 -2.32 -20.28 -1.75
N ALA A 360 -3.43 -19.75 -1.25
CA ALA A 360 -4.41 -20.52 -0.50
C ALA A 360 -5.24 -21.52 -1.30
N GLN A 361 -5.20 -21.49 -2.64
CA GLN A 361 -5.94 -22.46 -3.46
C GLN A 361 -5.55 -23.92 -3.20
N PHE A 362 -4.33 -24.17 -2.67
CA PHE A 362 -3.83 -25.51 -2.38
C PHE A 362 -4.17 -26.03 -0.98
N TYR A 363 -4.62 -25.16 -0.07
CA TYR A 363 -4.94 -25.53 1.32
C TYR A 363 -6.29 -24.99 1.79
N ALA A 364 -7.08 -24.34 0.93
CA ALA A 364 -8.42 -23.87 1.26
C ALA A 364 -9.44 -25.01 1.46
N SER A 365 -9.16 -26.21 0.94
CA SER A 365 -9.97 -27.42 1.16
C SER A 365 -9.77 -28.02 2.56
N ALA A 366 -8.60 -27.83 3.17
CA ALA A 366 -8.26 -28.36 4.49
C ALA A 366 -7.35 -27.38 5.27
N PRO A 367 -7.81 -26.14 5.54
CA PRO A 367 -6.95 -25.09 6.11
C PRO A 367 -6.42 -25.44 7.51
N THR A 368 -7.14 -26.29 8.25
CA THR A 368 -6.74 -26.72 9.60
C THR A 368 -5.43 -27.52 9.60
N GLU A 369 -5.09 -28.25 8.54
CA GLU A 369 -3.84 -29.02 8.45
C GLU A 369 -2.61 -28.11 8.54
N MET A 370 -2.73 -26.88 8.01
CA MET A 370 -1.65 -25.90 8.08
C MET A 370 -1.39 -25.42 9.52
N LEU A 371 -2.38 -25.49 10.42
CA LEU A 371 -2.21 -25.08 11.81
C LEU A 371 -1.30 -26.02 12.59
N ASP A 372 -1.32 -27.31 12.26
CA ASP A 372 -0.43 -28.29 12.88
C ASP A 372 1.02 -28.06 12.44
N LEU A 373 1.23 -27.78 11.14
CA LEU A 373 2.55 -27.39 10.62
C LEU A 373 3.09 -26.10 11.28
N ILE A 374 2.24 -25.10 11.52
CA ILE A 374 2.65 -23.88 12.24
C ILE A 374 3.07 -24.20 13.66
N ARG A 375 2.36 -25.10 14.35
CA ARG A 375 2.62 -25.46 15.74
C ARG A 375 3.92 -26.25 15.92
N THR A 376 4.28 -27.09 14.95
CA THR A 376 5.49 -27.92 15.00
C THR A 376 6.72 -27.25 14.39
N ALA A 377 6.54 -26.21 13.57
CA ALA A 377 7.63 -25.51 12.90
C ALA A 377 8.65 -24.92 13.88
N SER A 378 9.93 -25.22 13.64
CA SER A 378 11.05 -24.59 14.35
C SER A 378 11.10 -23.07 14.08
N PRO A 379 11.57 -22.29 15.06
CA PRO A 379 11.56 -20.84 14.98
C PRO A 379 12.56 -20.30 13.94
N SER A 380 12.20 -19.18 13.35
CA SER A 380 13.03 -18.32 12.51
C SER A 380 12.75 -16.87 12.90
N ARG A 381 13.01 -15.90 12.02
CA ARG A 381 12.56 -14.52 12.21
C ARG A 381 11.04 -14.34 12.00
N PHE A 382 10.31 -15.37 11.58
CA PHE A 382 8.86 -15.37 11.44
C PHE A 382 8.21 -16.07 12.64
N SER A 383 7.31 -15.37 13.34
CA SER A 383 6.57 -15.93 14.47
C SER A 383 5.38 -16.78 14.02
N ALA A 384 4.85 -17.62 14.91
CA ALA A 384 3.61 -18.36 14.66
C ALA A 384 2.43 -17.41 14.36
N CYS A 385 2.35 -16.27 15.06
CA CYS A 385 1.37 -15.21 14.81
C CYS A 385 1.48 -14.64 13.38
N HIS A 386 2.70 -14.43 12.89
CA HIS A 386 2.91 -14.01 11.50
C HIS A 386 2.39 -15.06 10.51
N LEU A 387 2.62 -16.35 10.77
CA LEU A 387 2.12 -17.44 9.92
C LEU A 387 0.59 -17.54 9.95
N TYR A 388 -0.04 -17.44 11.12
CA TYR A 388 -1.51 -17.37 11.23
C TYR A 388 -2.07 -16.19 10.44
N SER A 389 -1.44 -15.02 10.58
CA SER A 389 -1.81 -13.80 9.86
C SER A 389 -1.70 -13.99 8.34
N LEU A 390 -0.60 -14.58 7.88
CA LEU A 390 -0.40 -14.90 6.47
C LEU A 390 -1.49 -15.81 5.94
N LEU A 391 -1.77 -16.93 6.62
CA LEU A 391 -2.82 -17.87 6.20
C LEU A 391 -4.19 -17.20 6.13
N ALA A 392 -4.54 -16.40 7.15
CA ALA A 392 -5.81 -15.68 7.16
C ALA A 392 -5.93 -14.68 5.98
N VAL A 393 -4.87 -13.94 5.68
CA VAL A 393 -4.83 -13.05 4.51
C VAL A 393 -4.94 -13.82 3.20
N GLN A 394 -4.24 -14.94 3.06
CA GLN A 394 -4.28 -15.76 1.84
C GLN A 394 -5.67 -16.39 1.63
N LEU A 395 -6.24 -16.99 2.67
CA LEU A 395 -7.59 -17.57 2.64
C LEU A 395 -8.66 -16.50 2.34
N SER A 396 -8.48 -15.26 2.82
CA SER A 396 -9.40 -14.16 2.50
C SER A 396 -9.45 -13.80 1.00
N ASN A 397 -8.42 -14.16 0.22
CA ASN A 397 -8.35 -13.86 -1.21
C ASN A 397 -8.94 -14.97 -2.09
N VAL A 398 -9.27 -16.13 -1.53
CA VAL A 398 -9.86 -17.27 -2.26
C VAL A 398 -11.39 -17.12 -2.24
N PRO A 399 -12.12 -17.46 -3.31
CA PRO A 399 -13.58 -17.32 -3.36
C PRO A 399 -14.33 -18.23 -2.39
N THR A 400 -13.79 -19.41 -2.09
CA THR A 400 -14.42 -20.40 -1.20
C THR A 400 -13.36 -21.07 -0.32
N VAL A 401 -13.67 -21.21 0.96
CA VAL A 401 -12.92 -22.05 1.91
C VAL A 401 -13.84 -23.19 2.34
N ALA A 402 -13.30 -24.38 2.59
CA ALA A 402 -14.08 -25.52 3.04
C ALA A 402 -15.01 -25.14 4.21
N ASP A 403 -16.29 -25.49 4.07
CA ASP A 403 -17.34 -25.20 5.06
C ASP A 403 -17.21 -26.11 6.30
N ASP A 404 -18.26 -26.33 7.08
CA ASP A 404 -18.22 -26.92 8.44
C ASP A 404 -17.89 -28.44 8.49
N GLU A 405 -17.19 -28.95 7.49
CA GLU A 405 -16.58 -30.29 7.52
C GLU A 405 -15.39 -30.34 8.49
N PRO A 406 -14.99 -31.53 8.98
CA PRO A 406 -13.78 -31.69 9.77
C PRO A 406 -12.57 -31.10 9.04
N GLY A 407 -11.92 -30.12 9.66
CA GLY A 407 -10.79 -29.39 9.07
C GLY A 407 -11.16 -28.08 8.34
N GLY A 408 -12.44 -27.76 8.22
CA GLY A 408 -12.94 -26.58 7.52
C GLY A 408 -12.79 -25.24 8.26
N LYS A 409 -13.42 -24.19 7.71
CA LYS A 409 -13.19 -22.79 8.09
C LYS A 409 -13.50 -22.46 9.56
N LEU A 410 -14.59 -22.99 10.13
CA LEU A 410 -14.93 -22.77 11.54
C LEU A 410 -13.93 -23.43 12.49
N GLN A 411 -13.47 -24.64 12.17
CA GLN A 411 -12.46 -25.31 12.98
C GLN A 411 -11.12 -24.57 12.91
N PHE A 412 -10.71 -24.17 11.71
CA PHE A 412 -9.52 -23.34 11.51
C PHE A 412 -9.58 -22.08 12.37
N LEU A 413 -10.70 -21.33 12.31
CA LEU A 413 -10.91 -20.11 13.08
C LEU A 413 -10.78 -20.38 14.59
N ASN A 414 -11.51 -21.37 15.12
CA ASN A 414 -11.52 -21.65 16.56
C ASN A 414 -10.17 -22.14 17.08
N VAL A 415 -9.51 -23.06 16.36
CA VAL A 415 -8.23 -23.64 16.79
C VAL A 415 -7.13 -22.59 16.77
N SER A 416 -7.01 -21.84 15.69
CA SER A 416 -5.99 -20.78 15.59
C SER A 416 -6.26 -19.64 16.58
N TRP A 417 -7.52 -19.21 16.71
CA TRP A 417 -7.89 -18.13 17.62
C TRP A 417 -7.62 -18.47 19.08
N SER A 418 -7.73 -19.74 19.48
CA SER A 418 -7.36 -20.19 20.83
C SER A 418 -5.92 -19.88 21.21
N SER A 419 -5.00 -19.86 20.24
CA SER A 419 -3.58 -19.52 20.43
C SER A 419 -3.31 -18.02 20.25
N ILE A 420 -4.10 -17.32 19.44
CA ILE A 420 -3.97 -15.88 19.18
C ILE A 420 -4.51 -15.07 20.36
N THR A 421 -5.64 -15.47 20.94
CA THR A 421 -6.27 -14.76 22.06
C THR A 421 -5.45 -14.78 23.36
N SER A 422 -4.39 -15.59 23.44
CA SER A 422 -3.49 -15.66 24.59
C SER A 422 -2.20 -14.86 24.39
N GLN A 423 -2.05 -14.12 23.28
CA GLN A 423 -0.84 -13.37 22.99
C GLN A 423 -0.75 -12.10 23.84
N GLU A 424 0.36 -11.98 24.58
CA GLU A 424 0.65 -10.79 25.41
C GLU A 424 1.28 -9.65 24.58
N ASP A 425 2.00 -9.99 23.50
CA ASP A 425 2.55 -9.02 22.57
C ASP A 425 1.44 -8.43 21.70
N ILE A 426 1.03 -7.20 22.03
CA ILE A 426 -0.01 -6.46 21.33
C ILE A 426 0.32 -6.29 19.84
N ALA A 427 1.59 -6.21 19.44
CA ALA A 427 1.94 -6.07 18.03
C ALA A 427 1.57 -7.33 17.26
N GLN A 428 1.96 -8.50 17.77
CA GLN A 428 1.64 -9.80 17.17
C GLN A 428 0.13 -10.09 17.23
N TYR A 429 -0.52 -9.74 18.34
CA TYR A 429 -1.97 -9.86 18.46
C TYR A 429 -2.71 -9.01 17.42
N MET A 430 -2.32 -7.73 17.26
CA MET A 430 -2.98 -6.82 16.32
C MET A 430 -2.73 -7.20 14.86
N GLU A 431 -1.56 -7.75 14.53
CA GLU A 431 -1.27 -8.33 13.22
C GLU A 431 -2.27 -9.45 12.89
N CYS A 432 -2.44 -10.40 13.82
CA CYS A 432 -3.42 -11.48 13.71
C CYS A 432 -4.85 -10.95 13.63
N ALA A 433 -5.26 -10.08 14.55
CA ALA A 433 -6.61 -9.54 14.60
C ALA A 433 -6.99 -8.85 13.28
N ALA A 434 -6.07 -8.08 12.69
CA ALA A 434 -6.31 -7.45 11.39
C ALA A 434 -6.42 -8.45 10.24
N ALA A 435 -5.54 -9.45 10.19
CA ALA A 435 -5.60 -10.50 9.19
C ALA A 435 -6.88 -11.34 9.30
N TYR A 436 -7.26 -11.72 10.51
CA TYR A 436 -8.46 -12.52 10.79
C TYR A 436 -9.74 -11.75 10.55
N MET A 437 -9.76 -10.44 10.81
CA MET A 437 -10.92 -9.62 10.43
C MET A 437 -11.15 -9.66 8.92
N LYS A 438 -10.08 -9.57 8.12
CA LYS A 438 -10.17 -9.69 6.66
C LYS A 438 -10.73 -11.06 6.25
N LEU A 439 -10.27 -12.14 6.90
CA LEU A 439 -10.79 -13.49 6.66
C LEU A 439 -12.27 -13.64 7.03
N ILE A 440 -12.66 -13.16 8.22
CA ILE A 440 -14.01 -13.25 8.76
C ILE A 440 -15.00 -12.56 7.83
N VAL A 441 -14.66 -11.36 7.37
CA VAL A 441 -15.49 -10.59 6.46
C VAL A 441 -15.69 -11.32 5.13
N ALA A 442 -14.65 -11.97 4.62
CA ALA A 442 -14.72 -12.66 3.35
C ALA A 442 -15.58 -13.94 3.40
N HIS A 443 -15.54 -14.68 4.51
CA HIS A 443 -16.01 -16.08 4.54
C HIS A 443 -16.98 -16.47 5.67
N PHE A 444 -17.20 -15.60 6.65
CA PHE A 444 -17.96 -15.89 7.86
C PHE A 444 -19.14 -14.94 8.04
N SER A 445 -19.99 -15.24 9.04
CA SER A 445 -21.11 -14.38 9.37
C SER A 445 -20.66 -13.19 10.20
N HIS A 446 -21.52 -12.17 10.28
CA HIS A 446 -21.26 -11.01 11.11
C HIS A 446 -21.05 -11.34 12.60
N ARG A 447 -21.59 -12.47 13.08
CA ARG A 447 -21.42 -12.93 14.46
C ARG A 447 -19.95 -13.11 14.83
N GLU A 448 -19.14 -13.70 13.95
CA GLU A 448 -17.72 -13.95 14.21
C GLU A 448 -16.93 -12.63 14.29
N ALA A 449 -17.28 -11.64 13.47
CA ALA A 449 -16.68 -10.30 13.52
C ALA A 449 -16.93 -9.66 14.89
N LEU A 450 -18.16 -9.74 15.40
CA LEU A 450 -18.53 -9.25 16.72
C LEU A 450 -17.74 -9.90 17.87
N ILE A 451 -17.47 -11.20 17.78
CA ILE A 451 -16.68 -11.91 18.79
C ILE A 451 -15.24 -11.40 18.77
N LEU A 452 -14.64 -11.30 17.58
CA LEU A 452 -13.29 -10.77 17.41
C LEU A 452 -13.17 -9.34 17.93
N LEU A 453 -14.14 -8.47 17.62
CA LEU A 453 -14.17 -7.09 18.09
C LEU A 453 -14.18 -6.97 19.62
N LYS A 454 -15.00 -7.77 20.28
CA LYS A 454 -15.04 -7.81 21.76
C LYS A 454 -13.70 -8.27 22.35
N ASP A 455 -13.06 -9.24 21.70
CA ASP A 455 -11.76 -9.75 22.11
C ASP A 455 -10.65 -8.69 21.95
N VAL A 456 -10.67 -7.96 20.84
CA VAL A 456 -9.75 -6.84 20.57
C VAL A 456 -9.90 -5.76 21.62
N VAL A 457 -11.13 -5.34 21.94
CA VAL A 457 -11.41 -4.38 23.01
C VAL A 457 -10.84 -4.85 24.35
N ARG A 458 -11.00 -6.13 24.68
CA ARG A 458 -10.46 -6.70 25.93
C ARG A 458 -8.94 -6.60 26.00
N HIS A 459 -8.23 -6.94 24.93
CA HIS A 459 -6.76 -6.85 24.89
C HIS A 459 -6.27 -5.41 24.94
N LEU A 460 -6.93 -4.51 24.22
CA LEU A 460 -6.58 -3.09 24.21
C LEU A 460 -6.80 -2.42 25.57
N ASN A 461 -7.85 -2.81 26.30
CA ASN A 461 -8.09 -2.33 27.66
C ASN A 461 -7.07 -2.86 28.68
N ALA A 462 -6.42 -3.99 28.40
CA ALA A 462 -5.38 -4.57 29.25
C ALA A 462 -3.98 -4.00 28.95
N ALA A 463 -3.79 -3.43 27.76
CA ALA A 463 -2.52 -2.88 27.28
C ALA A 463 -2.09 -1.61 28.05
N THR A 464 -0.77 -1.40 28.20
CA THR A 464 -0.26 -0.15 28.78
C THR A 464 -0.33 1.00 27.76
N PRO A 465 -0.46 2.26 28.21
CA PRO A 465 -0.49 3.41 27.31
C PRO A 465 0.73 3.52 26.38
N GLU A 466 1.91 3.08 26.85
CA GLU A 466 3.15 3.09 26.06
C GLU A 466 3.09 2.10 24.89
N GLN A 467 2.61 0.88 25.13
CA GLN A 467 2.42 -0.13 24.09
C GLN A 467 1.40 0.32 23.04
N LEU A 468 0.30 0.95 23.47
CA LEU A 468 -0.72 1.48 22.57
C LEU A 468 -0.20 2.64 21.71
N THR A 469 0.57 3.56 22.31
CA THR A 469 1.14 4.72 21.61
C THR A 469 2.06 4.27 20.48
N ALA A 470 2.96 3.32 20.76
CA ALA A 470 3.90 2.76 19.77
C ALA A 470 3.19 2.05 18.60
N LYS A 471 1.92 1.67 18.76
CA LYS A 471 1.13 0.88 17.79
C LYS A 471 -0.11 1.59 17.27
N THR A 472 -0.18 2.91 17.47
CA THR A 472 -1.28 3.77 17.00
C THR A 472 -1.57 3.58 15.52
N ARG A 473 -0.54 3.41 14.68
CA ARG A 473 -0.69 3.19 13.23
C ARG A 473 -1.41 1.89 12.90
N ASP A 474 -1.03 0.80 13.57
CA ASP A 474 -1.58 -0.53 13.29
C ASP A 474 -3.04 -0.62 13.76
N ILE A 475 -3.33 -0.01 14.93
CA ILE A 475 -4.68 0.16 15.45
C ILE A 475 -5.53 1.01 14.49
N SER A 476 -4.96 2.10 13.96
CA SER A 476 -5.65 2.95 12.99
C SER A 476 -5.98 2.20 11.70
N ALA A 477 -5.02 1.42 11.17
CA ALA A 477 -5.23 0.60 9.99
C ALA A 477 -6.28 -0.51 10.21
N PHE A 478 -6.37 -1.06 11.43
CA PHE A 478 -7.40 -2.03 11.81
C PHE A 478 -8.81 -1.39 11.81
N ILE A 479 -8.98 -0.28 12.54
CA ILE A 479 -10.26 0.45 12.63
C ILE A 479 -10.72 0.92 11.26
N THR A 480 -9.79 1.39 10.43
CA THR A 480 -10.08 1.85 9.07
C THR A 480 -10.60 0.72 8.18
N ARG A 481 -9.92 -0.44 8.18
CA ARG A 481 -10.35 -1.61 7.39
C ARG A 481 -11.75 -2.08 7.79
N LEU A 482 -12.04 -2.10 9.08
CA LEU A 482 -13.37 -2.41 9.60
C LEU A 482 -14.47 -1.47 9.10
N GLY A 483 -14.18 -0.16 9.02
CA GLY A 483 -15.14 0.82 8.51
C GLY A 483 -15.47 0.63 7.03
N TYR A 484 -14.49 0.25 6.20
CA TYR A 484 -14.68 0.06 4.75
C TYR A 484 -15.29 -1.29 4.38
N VAL A 485 -15.04 -2.32 5.19
CA VAL A 485 -15.59 -3.66 5.00
C VAL A 485 -17.12 -3.68 4.89
N SER A 486 -17.81 -2.74 5.56
CA SER A 486 -19.27 -2.61 5.50
C SER A 486 -19.82 -2.24 4.10
N GLU A 487 -18.97 -1.82 3.16
CA GLU A 487 -19.38 -1.40 1.81
C GLU A 487 -19.52 -2.57 0.82
N THR A 488 -18.94 -3.74 1.12
CA THR A 488 -18.98 -4.91 0.22
C THR A 488 -20.25 -5.75 0.44
N ASN A 489 -21.33 -5.35 -0.23
CA ASN A 489 -22.69 -5.93 -0.20
C ASN A 489 -22.78 -7.42 -0.60
N LYS A 490 -23.24 -8.29 0.33
CA LYS A 490 -24.09 -9.50 0.08
C LYS A 490 -24.86 -9.97 1.34
N THR A 491 -25.43 -9.07 2.15
CA THR A 491 -26.18 -9.46 3.38
C THR A 491 -27.58 -8.85 3.43
N SER A 492 -28.49 -9.51 4.15
CA SER A 492 -29.86 -9.00 4.39
C SER A 492 -29.83 -7.66 5.12
N ASP A 493 -30.78 -6.78 4.80
CA ASP A 493 -31.01 -5.47 5.43
C ASP A 493 -30.91 -5.50 6.97
N ARG A 494 -31.42 -6.57 7.59
CA ARG A 494 -31.37 -6.79 9.04
C ARG A 494 -29.96 -7.07 9.55
N ALA A 495 -29.20 -7.90 8.84
CA ALA A 495 -27.82 -8.23 9.22
C ALA A 495 -26.92 -6.99 9.12
N GLN A 496 -27.17 -6.13 8.12
CA GLN A 496 -26.47 -4.85 7.99
C GLN A 496 -26.83 -3.88 9.14
N ASP A 497 -28.09 -3.81 9.56
CA ASP A 497 -28.49 -2.97 10.69
C ASP A 497 -27.83 -3.46 12.01
N GLU A 498 -27.78 -4.79 12.24
CA GLU A 498 -27.06 -5.40 13.38
C GLU A 498 -25.54 -5.13 13.33
N GLU A 499 -24.95 -5.12 12.13
CA GLU A 499 -23.54 -4.81 11.92
C GLU A 499 -23.17 -3.36 12.23
N GLN A 500 -24.02 -2.42 11.83
CA GLN A 500 -23.78 -1.01 12.12
C GLN A 500 -23.91 -0.73 13.62
N GLU A 501 -24.83 -1.40 14.32
CA GLU A 501 -24.95 -1.32 15.78
C GLU A 501 -23.71 -1.90 16.49
N ALA A 502 -23.19 -3.02 16.01
CA ALA A 502 -21.93 -3.60 16.45
C ALA A 502 -20.74 -2.64 16.28
N LEU A 503 -20.63 -2.01 15.12
CA LEU A 503 -19.56 -1.04 14.81
C LEU A 503 -19.65 0.20 15.70
N LEU A 504 -20.85 0.72 15.95
CA LEU A 504 -21.06 1.85 16.88
C LEU A 504 -20.61 1.50 18.30
N MET A 505 -20.97 0.30 18.79
CA MET A 505 -20.53 -0.18 20.10
C MET A 505 -19.02 -0.33 20.18
N LEU A 506 -18.39 -0.89 19.13
CA LEU A 506 -16.93 -0.96 19.03
C LEU A 506 -16.30 0.43 19.08
N TYR A 507 -16.77 1.39 18.28
CA TYR A 507 -16.22 2.75 18.27
C TYR A 507 -16.36 3.42 19.63
N THR A 508 -17.45 3.15 20.36
CA THR A 508 -17.66 3.59 21.74
C THR A 508 -16.60 3.02 22.69
N ASP A 509 -16.31 1.73 22.59
CA ASP A 509 -15.29 1.07 23.38
C ASP A 509 -13.88 1.52 23.01
N CYS A 510 -13.57 1.66 21.71
CA CYS A 510 -12.31 2.21 21.22
C CYS A 510 -12.08 3.63 21.74
N ARG A 511 -13.10 4.50 21.71
CA ARG A 511 -12.99 5.86 22.26
C ARG A 511 -12.63 5.84 23.74
N ARG A 512 -13.21 4.90 24.51
CA ARG A 512 -12.92 4.73 25.93
C ARG A 512 -11.51 4.21 26.18
N ALA A 513 -11.07 3.20 25.43
CA ALA A 513 -9.73 2.61 25.56
C ALA A 513 -8.62 3.59 25.14
N PHE A 514 -8.87 4.37 24.08
CA PHE A 514 -7.88 5.21 23.42
C PHE A 514 -8.07 6.71 23.68
N TYR A 515 -8.65 7.08 24.82
CA TYR A 515 -8.97 8.49 25.11
C TYR A 515 -7.75 9.43 25.08
N LYS A 516 -6.54 8.91 25.36
CA LYS A 516 -5.27 9.66 25.29
C LYS A 516 -4.66 9.73 23.88
N LEU A 517 -5.10 8.89 22.94
CA LEU A 517 -4.50 8.80 21.60
C LEU A 517 -5.28 9.69 20.63
N GLU A 518 -4.77 10.89 20.46
CA GLU A 518 -5.31 11.90 19.55
C GLU A 518 -5.61 11.38 18.12
N PRO A 519 -4.71 10.64 17.46
CA PRO A 519 -4.96 10.16 16.09
C PRO A 519 -6.17 9.20 16.02
N ILE A 520 -6.42 8.44 17.09
CA ILE A 520 -7.54 7.51 17.16
C ILE A 520 -8.86 8.27 17.37
N LYS A 521 -8.88 9.34 18.18
CA LYS A 521 -10.07 10.19 18.33
C LYS A 521 -10.50 10.81 17.00
N VAL A 522 -9.53 11.31 16.22
CA VAL A 522 -9.75 11.84 14.87
C VAL A 522 -10.30 10.77 13.93
N LEU A 523 -9.68 9.58 13.93
CA LEU A 523 -10.10 8.47 13.09
C LEU A 523 -11.52 8.01 13.44
N LEU A 524 -11.82 7.77 14.71
CA LEU A 524 -13.15 7.37 15.17
C LEU A 524 -14.21 8.41 14.82
N SER A 525 -13.89 9.70 14.96
CA SER A 525 -14.78 10.80 14.56
C SER A 525 -15.02 10.83 13.04
N THR A 526 -14.05 10.41 12.24
CA THR A 526 -14.23 10.31 10.78
C THR A 526 -15.06 9.07 10.42
N MET A 527 -14.78 7.92 11.02
CA MET A 527 -15.49 6.66 10.76
C MET A 527 -16.96 6.73 11.19
N ILE A 528 -17.25 7.36 12.33
CA ILE A 528 -18.63 7.48 12.82
C ILE A 528 -19.51 8.36 11.91
N LEU A 529 -18.94 9.44 11.36
CA LEU A 529 -19.64 10.32 10.43
C LEU A 529 -19.94 9.61 9.10
N ARG A 530 -19.01 8.77 8.63
CA ARG A 530 -19.24 7.91 7.46
C ARG A 530 -20.31 6.86 7.73
N LEU A 531 -20.26 6.20 8.88
CA LEU A 531 -21.27 5.21 9.29
C LEU A 531 -22.67 5.84 9.27
N ALA A 532 -22.82 7.05 9.81
CA ALA A 532 -24.08 7.81 9.77
C ALA A 532 -24.56 8.07 8.33
N MET A 533 -23.67 8.49 7.43
CA MET A 533 -24.01 8.74 6.02
C MET A 533 -24.37 7.45 5.26
N GLN A 534 -23.69 6.34 5.53
CA GLN A 534 -24.03 5.03 4.95
C GLN A 534 -25.44 4.58 5.37
N VAL A 535 -25.81 4.78 6.63
CA VAL A 535 -27.18 4.48 7.10
C VAL A 535 -28.20 5.41 6.42
N HIS A 536 -27.87 6.70 6.28
CA HIS A 536 -28.74 7.68 5.64
C HIS A 536 -29.02 7.35 4.17
N LYS A 537 -28.00 6.96 3.38
CA LYS A 537 -28.16 6.54 1.98
C LYS A 537 -29.21 5.42 1.85
N ARG A 538 -29.21 4.46 2.77
CA ARG A 538 -30.17 3.35 2.81
C ARG A 538 -31.58 3.76 3.29
N ILE A 539 -31.77 4.93 3.88
CA ILE A 539 -33.11 5.48 4.15
C ILE A 539 -33.75 5.95 2.84
N GLY A 540 -32.96 6.57 1.95
CA GLY A 540 -33.42 7.02 0.63
C GLY A 540 -33.95 5.88 -0.24
N ASP A 541 -33.24 4.74 -0.28
CA ASP A 541 -33.64 3.57 -1.08
C ASP A 541 -34.94 2.90 -0.59
N VAL A 542 -35.22 2.94 0.72
CA VAL A 542 -36.39 2.28 1.34
C VAL A 542 -37.65 3.13 1.27
N ALA A 543 -37.54 4.47 1.11
CA ALA A 543 -38.69 5.36 0.99
C ALA A 543 -39.57 5.06 -0.25
N ALA A 544 -39.04 4.34 -1.24
CA ALA A 544 -39.79 3.87 -2.42
C ALA A 544 -40.67 2.62 -2.17
N SER A 545 -40.49 1.90 -1.05
CA SER A 545 -41.22 0.66 -0.75
C SER A 545 -42.26 0.86 0.34
N VAL A 546 -43.52 0.99 -0.09
CA VAL A 546 -44.67 1.28 0.77
C VAL A 546 -45.21 -0.02 1.37
N ILE A 547 -45.37 -0.04 2.70
CA ILE A 547 -45.91 -1.10 3.59
C ILE A 547 -44.81 -1.92 4.31
N GLY A 548 -44.21 -1.30 5.35
CA GLY A 548 -43.27 -1.93 6.29
C GLY A 548 -42.08 -1.04 6.72
N GLY A 549 -41.75 -0.04 5.90
CA GLY A 549 -40.55 0.79 6.06
C GLY A 549 -40.55 1.80 7.22
N THR A 550 -41.70 2.25 7.72
CA THR A 550 -41.76 3.38 8.67
C THR A 550 -41.08 3.13 10.02
N LYS A 551 -41.24 1.94 10.60
CA LYS A 551 -40.57 1.57 11.87
C LYS A 551 -39.05 1.45 11.70
N ARG A 552 -38.59 0.88 10.57
CA ARG A 552 -37.15 0.71 10.28
C ARG A 552 -36.50 2.06 9.96
N VAL A 553 -37.17 2.93 9.20
CA VAL A 553 -36.71 4.31 8.96
C VAL A 553 -36.56 5.07 10.27
N GLN A 554 -37.51 4.93 11.20
CA GLN A 554 -37.40 5.55 12.52
C GLN A 554 -36.22 5.01 13.32
N ALA A 555 -36.00 3.69 13.33
CA ALA A 555 -34.86 3.07 14.00
C ALA A 555 -33.51 3.55 13.42
N ARG A 556 -33.40 3.61 12.09
CA ARG A 556 -32.20 4.13 11.39
C ARG A 556 -31.95 5.61 11.69
N ARG A 557 -33.00 6.44 11.80
CA ARG A 557 -32.89 7.83 12.25
C ARG A 557 -32.38 7.94 13.69
N SER A 558 -32.91 7.14 14.62
CA SER A 558 -32.41 7.08 15.99
C SER A 558 -30.95 6.61 16.06
N PHE A 559 -30.56 5.68 15.19
CA PHE A 559 -29.16 5.23 15.08
C PHE A 559 -28.22 6.36 14.61
N ILE A 560 -28.62 7.13 13.59
CA ILE A 560 -27.87 8.31 13.13
C ILE A 560 -27.71 9.33 14.25
N GLN A 561 -28.78 9.58 15.04
CA GLN A 561 -28.70 10.46 16.20
C GLN A 561 -27.69 9.98 17.25
N SER A 562 -27.61 8.66 17.49
CA SER A 562 -26.58 8.07 18.37
C SER A 562 -25.17 8.26 17.82
N CYS A 563 -24.98 8.14 16.49
CA CYS A 563 -23.69 8.40 15.83
C CYS A 563 -23.27 9.88 15.98
N LEU A 564 -24.21 10.80 15.77
CA LEU A 564 -23.97 12.23 15.97
C LEU A 564 -23.69 12.55 17.44
N ALA A 565 -24.41 11.95 18.39
CA ALA A 565 -24.14 12.11 19.82
C ALA A 565 -22.71 11.65 20.19
N PHE A 566 -22.25 10.53 19.63
CA PHE A 566 -20.86 10.10 19.78
C PHE A 566 -19.88 11.15 19.25
N ALA A 567 -20.14 11.73 18.07
CA ALA A 567 -19.29 12.77 17.49
C ALA A 567 -19.26 14.05 18.36
N HIS A 568 -20.42 14.46 18.90
CA HIS A 568 -20.55 15.63 19.78
C HIS A 568 -19.75 15.52 21.09
N VAL A 569 -19.52 14.30 21.58
CA VAL A 569 -18.68 14.08 22.77
C VAL A 569 -17.20 13.94 22.40
N THR A 570 -16.91 13.30 21.26
CA THR A 570 -15.54 12.96 20.87
C THR A 570 -14.78 14.13 20.29
N ILE A 571 -15.40 14.89 19.37
CA ILE A 571 -14.72 15.97 18.66
C ILE A 571 -14.24 17.09 19.60
N PRO A 572 -15.01 17.56 20.59
CA PRO A 572 -14.52 18.58 21.53
C PRO A 572 -13.30 18.14 22.36
N SER A 573 -13.13 16.83 22.58
CA SER A 573 -12.01 16.26 23.33
C SER A 573 -10.68 16.19 22.57
N ILE A 574 -10.67 16.54 21.29
CA ILE A 574 -9.48 16.65 20.44
C ILE A 574 -8.70 17.91 20.89
N GLU A 575 -7.38 17.86 21.04
CA GLU A 575 -6.57 19.01 21.43
C GLU A 575 -6.21 19.88 20.22
N ALA A 576 -5.97 19.27 19.06
CA ALA A 576 -5.59 19.98 17.84
C ALA A 576 -6.75 20.86 17.30
N PRO A 577 -6.67 22.20 17.39
CA PRO A 577 -7.82 23.09 17.14
C PRO A 577 -8.26 23.08 15.67
N LEU A 578 -7.33 23.01 14.72
CA LEU A 578 -7.64 23.03 13.29
C LEU A 578 -8.31 21.73 12.82
N THR A 579 -7.83 20.59 13.31
CA THR A 579 -8.46 19.29 13.02
C THR A 579 -9.83 19.18 13.70
N LYS A 580 -9.96 19.69 14.93
CA LYS A 580 -11.24 19.81 15.62
C LYS A 580 -12.24 20.62 14.79
N LEU A 581 -11.85 21.81 14.31
CA LEU A 581 -12.71 22.66 13.49
C LEU A 581 -13.22 21.93 12.23
N GLN A 582 -12.31 21.31 11.47
CA GLN A 582 -12.68 20.56 10.25
C GLN A 582 -13.66 19.41 10.53
N LEU A 583 -13.46 18.68 11.63
CA LEU A 583 -14.36 17.60 12.05
C LEU A 583 -15.72 18.13 12.52
N MET A 584 -15.76 19.27 13.22
CA MET A 584 -17.03 19.90 13.63
C MET A 584 -17.85 20.35 12.42
N VAL A 585 -17.21 20.97 11.43
CA VAL A 585 -17.88 21.38 10.18
C VAL A 585 -18.38 20.16 9.40
N SER A 586 -17.56 19.10 9.31
CA SER A 586 -17.98 17.84 8.68
C SER A 586 -19.17 17.20 9.41
N ALA A 587 -19.17 17.21 10.75
CA ALA A 587 -20.28 16.71 11.55
C ALA A 587 -21.55 17.56 11.39
N ALA A 588 -21.42 18.88 11.26
CA ALA A 588 -22.53 19.80 11.02
C ALA A 588 -23.17 19.52 9.65
N ASN A 589 -22.36 19.27 8.62
CA ASN A 589 -22.84 18.89 7.30
C ASN A 589 -23.62 17.55 7.34
N VAL A 590 -23.08 16.54 8.00
CA VAL A 590 -23.79 15.26 8.18
C VAL A 590 -25.09 15.46 8.96
N ALA A 591 -25.09 16.28 10.02
CA ALA A 591 -26.30 16.58 10.78
C ALA A 591 -27.35 17.32 9.94
N LEU A 592 -26.95 18.21 9.04
CA LEU A 592 -27.84 18.90 8.10
C LEU A 592 -28.48 17.92 7.13
N VAL A 593 -27.66 17.15 6.40
CA VAL A 593 -28.13 16.17 5.39
C VAL A 593 -29.02 15.09 6.03
N THR A 594 -28.73 14.69 7.27
CA THR A 594 -29.53 13.68 7.99
C THR A 594 -30.74 14.22 8.73
N ASN A 595 -31.10 15.50 8.55
CA ASN A 595 -32.22 16.18 9.20
C ASN A 595 -32.16 16.14 10.74
N CYS A 596 -30.98 16.35 11.29
CA CYS A 596 -30.71 16.50 12.72
C CYS A 596 -30.38 17.96 13.04
N ILE A 597 -31.35 18.85 12.83
CA ILE A 597 -31.19 20.31 12.91
C ILE A 597 -30.65 20.81 14.26
N PRO A 598 -31.11 20.31 15.44
CA PRO A 598 -30.57 20.77 16.73
C PRO A 598 -29.08 20.46 16.91
N GLN A 599 -28.64 19.30 16.42
CA GLN A 599 -27.23 18.89 16.44
C GLN A 599 -26.40 19.74 15.48
N MET A 600 -26.94 20.04 14.29
CA MET A 600 -26.31 20.95 13.32
C MET A 600 -26.12 22.34 13.93
N ASP A 601 -27.16 22.93 14.54
CA ASP A 601 -27.10 24.25 15.19
C ASP A 601 -25.99 24.32 16.24
N ALA A 602 -25.93 23.33 17.14
CA ALA A 602 -24.91 23.27 18.17
C ALA A 602 -23.48 23.18 17.60
N LEU A 603 -23.27 22.35 16.57
CA LEU A 603 -21.96 22.18 15.93
C LEU A 603 -21.52 23.42 15.15
N VAL A 604 -22.44 24.09 14.43
CA VAL A 604 -22.15 25.33 13.72
C VAL A 604 -21.78 26.44 14.70
N LYS A 605 -22.55 26.65 15.78
CA LYS A 605 -22.23 27.63 16.82
C LYS A 605 -20.84 27.38 17.41
N ALA A 606 -20.57 26.13 17.78
CA ALA A 606 -19.30 25.77 18.38
C ALA A 606 -18.12 25.88 17.38
N ALA A 607 -18.34 25.61 16.09
CA ALA A 607 -17.33 25.80 15.04
C ALA A 607 -17.00 27.28 14.82
N ILE A 608 -18.00 28.17 14.81
CA ILE A 608 -17.82 29.62 14.68
C ILE A 608 -17.07 30.19 15.89
N VAL A 609 -17.41 29.73 17.11
CA VAL A 609 -16.70 30.13 18.33
C VAL A 609 -15.25 29.67 18.29
N LEU A 610 -14.99 28.41 17.95
CA LEU A 610 -13.63 27.87 17.84
C LEU A 610 -12.80 28.62 16.80
N LEU A 611 -13.41 29.00 15.66
CA LEU A 611 -12.74 29.80 14.62
C LEU A 611 -12.32 31.18 15.16
N ALA A 612 -13.17 31.83 15.94
CA ALA A 612 -12.87 33.12 16.55
C ALA A 612 -11.77 33.04 17.64
N GLU A 613 -11.62 31.88 18.28
CA GLU A 613 -10.64 31.62 19.35
C GLU A 613 -9.30 31.04 18.85
N LEU A 614 -9.11 30.89 17.54
CA LEU A 614 -7.86 30.34 16.99
C LEU A 614 -6.65 31.23 17.32
N GLU A 615 -5.65 30.63 17.97
CA GLU A 615 -4.39 31.32 18.28
C GLU A 615 -3.52 31.55 17.03
N PRO A 616 -2.88 32.72 16.87
CA PRO A 616 -2.00 33.02 15.74
C PRO A 616 -0.86 32.00 15.55
N ALA A 617 -0.30 31.50 16.65
CA ALA A 617 0.77 30.49 16.62
C ALA A 617 0.34 29.18 15.93
N THR A 618 -0.95 28.83 15.99
CA THR A 618 -1.51 27.66 15.30
C THR A 618 -1.54 27.85 13.78
N ILE A 619 -1.70 29.09 13.32
CA ILE A 619 -1.75 29.48 11.92
C ILE A 619 -0.34 29.66 11.35
N GLU A 620 0.63 30.06 12.19
CA GLU A 620 2.02 30.34 11.81
C GLU A 620 2.98 29.13 11.90
N SER A 621 2.73 28.14 12.79
CA SER A 621 3.66 27.04 13.13
C SER A 621 3.87 25.93 12.09
N ALA A 622 3.33 26.06 10.87
CA ALA A 622 3.42 25.01 9.84
C ALA A 622 4.45 25.30 8.72
N THR A 623 5.60 25.89 9.06
CA THR A 623 6.77 25.91 8.16
C THR A 623 7.74 24.79 8.51
N CYS A 624 7.69 23.68 7.77
CA CYS A 624 8.78 22.71 7.79
C CYS A 624 9.95 23.29 6.97
N THR A 625 11.16 23.18 7.53
CA THR A 625 12.43 23.38 6.84
C THR A 625 12.60 22.32 5.76
N ASP A 626 12.88 22.73 4.52
CA ASP A 626 13.13 21.89 3.35
C ASP A 626 14.42 21.03 3.41
N GLU A 627 14.87 20.59 4.59
CA GLU A 627 16.06 19.73 4.72
C GLU A 627 15.80 18.27 5.15
N ASP A 628 14.58 17.87 5.52
CA ASP A 628 14.29 16.50 5.97
C ASP A 628 13.49 15.63 4.96
N THR A 629 13.42 16.02 3.69
CA THR A 629 12.76 15.19 2.65
C THR A 629 13.59 13.99 2.16
N SER A 630 14.68 13.63 2.85
CA SER A 630 15.52 12.46 2.49
C SER A 630 15.49 11.30 3.49
N LYS A 631 14.75 11.41 4.60
CA LYS A 631 14.60 10.29 5.56
C LYS A 631 13.18 10.17 6.08
N ILE A 632 12.29 9.64 5.25
CA ILE A 632 11.22 8.66 5.54
C ILE A 632 10.52 8.45 4.20
N GLY A 633 11.09 7.56 3.39
CA GLY A 633 10.41 7.06 2.20
C GLY A 633 9.41 5.99 2.62
N TYR A 634 8.11 6.32 2.65
CA TYR A 634 7.04 5.33 2.49
C TYR A 634 5.90 5.95 1.69
N HIS A 635 5.72 5.44 0.49
CA HIS A 635 4.53 5.65 -0.34
C HIS A 635 3.28 5.20 0.42
N ASP A 636 2.43 6.15 0.82
CA ASP A 636 1.07 5.87 1.24
C ASP A 636 0.18 5.78 -0.01
N SER A 637 0.07 4.56 -0.54
CA SER A 637 -0.89 4.21 -1.58
C SER A 637 -2.19 3.74 -0.94
N SER A 638 -2.83 4.62 -0.17
CA SER A 638 -4.22 4.47 0.28
C SER A 638 -4.88 5.84 0.28
N ARG A 639 -5.06 6.39 -0.92
CA ARG A 639 -5.94 7.55 -1.13
C ARG A 639 -7.32 7.19 -0.56
N VAL A 640 -7.69 7.86 0.53
CA VAL A 640 -9.08 8.01 0.90
C VAL A 640 -9.76 8.66 -0.29
N ALA A 641 -10.63 7.91 -0.97
CA ALA A 641 -11.46 8.47 -2.03
C ALA A 641 -12.17 9.72 -1.47
N PRO A 642 -12.16 10.86 -2.19
CA PRO A 642 -12.93 12.01 -1.79
C PRO A 642 -14.39 11.57 -1.67
N VAL A 643 -15.08 12.10 -0.66
CA VAL A 643 -16.54 11.98 -0.57
C VAL A 643 -17.09 12.67 -1.82
N GLU A 644 -17.40 11.89 -2.84
CA GLU A 644 -18.17 12.34 -4.01
C GLU A 644 -19.56 12.70 -3.52
N LEU A 645 -19.76 13.97 -3.14
CA LEU A 645 -21.10 14.48 -2.91
C LEU A 645 -21.40 15.79 -3.63
N PHE A 646 -20.39 16.53 -4.12
CA PHE A 646 -20.55 17.60 -5.11
C PHE A 646 -19.25 17.71 -5.94
N GLY A 647 -19.39 18.01 -7.24
CA GLY A 647 -18.33 17.95 -8.24
C GLY A 647 -17.01 18.63 -7.84
N ASP A 648 -15.92 17.93 -8.16
CA ASP A 648 -14.55 18.43 -8.36
C ASP A 648 -14.10 19.63 -7.52
N VAL A 649 -14.10 19.49 -6.20
CA VAL A 649 -13.17 20.25 -5.34
C VAL A 649 -12.28 19.25 -4.63
N SER A 650 -11.18 18.93 -5.32
CA SER A 650 -10.06 18.15 -4.83
C SER A 650 -9.74 18.53 -3.38
N ILE A 651 -9.78 17.56 -2.45
CA ILE A 651 -9.08 17.69 -1.17
C ILE A 651 -7.58 17.58 -1.50
N ASN A 652 -7.03 18.62 -2.11
CA ASN A 652 -5.59 18.82 -2.16
C ASN A 652 -5.20 19.23 -0.75
N CYS A 653 -4.51 18.36 -0.02
CA CYS A 653 -3.81 18.73 1.20
C CYS A 653 -2.74 19.77 0.84
N SER A 654 -3.10 21.04 0.85
CA SER A 654 -2.12 22.11 0.98
C SER A 654 -1.45 21.94 2.35
N SER A 655 -0.12 21.94 2.36
CA SER A 655 0.66 21.66 3.58
C SER A 655 0.62 22.82 4.60
N ASN A 656 -0.20 23.85 4.37
CA ASN A 656 -0.18 25.11 5.08
C ASN A 656 -1.46 25.33 5.90
N ALA A 657 -1.30 25.77 7.15
CA ALA A 657 -2.42 25.94 8.10
C ALA A 657 -3.45 26.98 7.64
N VAL A 658 -3.01 28.06 6.98
CA VAL A 658 -3.88 29.11 6.42
C VAL A 658 -4.89 28.53 5.42
N ASP A 659 -4.42 27.67 4.51
CA ASP A 659 -5.28 27.08 3.49
C ASP A 659 -6.30 26.12 4.09
N ARG A 660 -5.91 25.37 5.14
CA ARG A 660 -6.81 24.50 5.90
C ARG A 660 -7.91 25.28 6.64
N VAL A 661 -7.62 26.51 7.12
CA VAL A 661 -8.63 27.41 7.70
C VAL A 661 -9.60 27.87 6.62
N VAL A 662 -9.08 28.37 5.49
CA VAL A 662 -9.92 28.82 4.37
C VAL A 662 -10.82 27.69 3.88
N GLN A 663 -10.30 26.47 3.79
CA GLN A 663 -11.07 25.28 3.45
C GLN A 663 -12.17 24.98 4.47
N ALA A 664 -11.88 25.07 5.77
CA ALA A 664 -12.87 24.87 6.82
C ALA A 664 -13.99 25.93 6.77
N ILE A 665 -13.65 27.19 6.50
CA ILE A 665 -14.61 28.28 6.30
C ILE A 665 -15.46 28.00 5.05
N SER A 666 -14.86 27.60 3.94
CA SER A 666 -15.57 27.23 2.71
C SER A 666 -16.57 26.10 2.93
N GLN A 667 -16.16 25.02 3.62
CA GLN A 667 -17.06 23.92 3.97
C GLN A 667 -18.19 24.37 4.90
N LEU A 668 -17.90 25.26 5.86
CA LEU A 668 -18.92 25.81 6.74
C LEU A 668 -19.90 26.68 5.95
N MET A 669 -19.43 27.49 4.99
CA MET A 669 -20.29 28.25 4.09
C MET A 669 -21.23 27.35 3.29
N SER A 670 -20.73 26.22 2.77
CA SER A 670 -21.57 25.24 2.07
C SER A 670 -22.69 24.68 2.95
N VAL A 671 -22.45 24.49 4.25
CA VAL A 671 -23.50 24.11 5.22
C VAL A 671 -24.47 25.27 5.43
N LEU A 672 -23.97 26.49 5.59
CA LEU A 672 -24.78 27.67 5.89
C LEU A 672 -25.73 28.09 4.77
N VAL A 673 -25.40 27.81 3.50
CA VAL A 673 -26.30 28.10 2.36
C VAL A 673 -27.69 27.49 2.60
N TYR A 674 -27.73 26.27 3.16
CA TYR A 674 -28.96 25.50 3.35
C TYR A 674 -29.41 25.40 4.82
N ALA A 675 -28.60 25.85 5.78
CA ALA A 675 -28.90 25.72 7.20
C ALA A 675 -30.06 26.65 7.61
N PRO A 676 -31.14 26.12 8.21
CA PRO A 676 -32.18 26.97 8.80
C PRO A 676 -31.62 27.73 10.01
N SER A 677 -31.91 29.02 10.09
CA SER A 677 -31.75 29.76 11.34
C SER A 677 -32.83 29.32 12.33
N LEU A 678 -32.42 28.75 13.47
CA LEU A 678 -33.34 28.44 14.59
C LEU A 678 -33.66 29.67 15.45
N ASN A 679 -33.04 30.82 15.16
CA ASN A 679 -33.46 32.09 15.72
C ASN A 679 -34.51 32.67 14.79
N ASP A 680 -35.78 32.63 15.22
CA ASP A 680 -36.96 33.05 14.44
C ASP A 680 -36.92 34.52 13.95
N GLU A 681 -35.94 35.30 14.39
CA GLU A 681 -35.84 36.75 14.17
C GLU A 681 -34.66 37.16 13.26
N ASP A 682 -33.77 36.24 12.86
CA ASP A 682 -32.57 36.60 12.08
C ASP A 682 -32.10 35.46 11.16
N ALA A 683 -32.42 35.58 9.86
CA ALA A 683 -31.98 34.66 8.81
C ALA A 683 -30.45 34.69 8.59
N PHE A 684 -29.80 35.81 8.88
CA PHE A 684 -28.36 36.02 8.69
C PHE A 684 -27.54 35.66 9.92
N TYR A 685 -28.16 35.23 11.03
CA TYR A 685 -27.51 34.98 12.33
C TYR A 685 -26.15 34.28 12.22
N PHE A 686 -26.11 33.12 11.53
CA PHE A 686 -24.87 32.34 11.38
C PHE A 686 -23.85 32.99 10.46
N VAL A 687 -24.31 33.56 9.33
CA VAL A 687 -23.43 34.19 8.34
C VAL A 687 -22.79 35.45 8.92
N THR A 688 -23.56 36.27 9.65
CA THR A 688 -23.08 37.43 10.39
C THR A 688 -22.11 37.03 11.49
N ALA A 689 -22.42 35.98 12.26
CA ALA A 689 -21.52 35.47 13.29
C ALA A 689 -20.19 34.96 12.70
N LEU A 690 -20.24 34.22 11.58
CA LEU A 690 -19.06 33.72 10.87
C LEU A 690 -18.24 34.88 10.28
N ARG A 691 -18.89 35.92 9.74
CA ARG A 691 -18.21 37.12 9.23
C ARG A 691 -17.41 37.79 10.33
N ARG A 692 -18.04 38.05 11.48
CA ARG A 692 -17.38 38.63 12.65
C ARG A 692 -16.25 37.73 13.16
N ALA A 693 -16.46 36.42 13.22
CA ALA A 693 -15.44 35.48 13.65
C ALA A 693 -14.22 35.51 12.72
N ALA A 694 -14.40 35.34 11.41
CA ALA A 694 -13.31 35.20 10.45
C ALA A 694 -12.62 36.52 10.11
N LEU A 695 -13.35 37.64 10.05
CA LEU A 695 -12.82 38.92 9.57
C LEU A 695 -12.51 39.93 10.67
N GLU A 696 -13.16 39.85 11.83
CA GLU A 696 -12.98 40.86 12.90
C GLU A 696 -12.25 40.30 14.13
N ARG A 697 -12.55 39.05 14.52
CA ARG A 697 -12.03 38.45 15.77
C ARG A 697 -10.80 37.58 15.56
N MET A 698 -10.77 36.80 14.48
CA MET A 698 -9.66 35.92 14.17
C MET A 698 -8.41 36.73 13.79
N VAL A 699 -7.30 36.44 14.46
CA VAL A 699 -6.02 37.08 14.18
C VAL A 699 -5.26 36.22 13.18
N TRP A 700 -5.30 36.60 11.91
CA TRP A 700 -4.64 35.88 10.82
C TRP A 700 -3.10 35.94 10.88
N VAL A 701 -2.56 37.01 11.45
CA VAL A 701 -1.11 37.30 11.55
C VAL A 701 -0.84 38.14 12.79
N VAL A 702 0.28 37.92 13.48
CA VAL A 702 0.70 38.78 14.58
C VAL A 702 1.43 40.04 14.05
N PRO A 703 0.94 41.25 14.37
CA PRO A 703 1.60 42.49 13.93
C PRO A 703 3.04 42.59 14.48
N GLY A 704 4.02 42.74 13.57
CA GLY A 704 5.43 43.02 13.92
C GLY A 704 6.37 41.80 14.01
N THR A 705 5.86 40.58 14.10
CA THR A 705 6.69 39.35 14.18
C THR A 705 6.67 38.51 12.90
N SER A 706 5.61 38.61 12.11
CA SER A 706 5.39 37.70 10.97
C SER A 706 6.05 38.21 9.69
N SER A 707 6.63 37.30 8.91
CA SER A 707 7.33 37.61 7.67
C SER A 707 6.42 38.28 6.63
N VAL A 708 7.01 39.03 5.69
CA VAL A 708 6.30 39.63 4.54
C VAL A 708 5.52 38.56 3.76
N LEU A 709 6.08 37.35 3.63
CA LEU A 709 5.41 36.21 2.98
C LEU A 709 4.16 35.75 3.73
N GLN A 710 4.20 35.66 5.07
CA GLN A 710 3.05 35.27 5.89
C GLN A 710 1.96 36.34 5.87
N ARG A 711 2.32 37.62 5.97
CA ARG A 711 1.39 38.75 5.83
C ARG A 711 0.65 38.73 4.50
N ARG A 712 1.38 38.49 3.41
CA ARG A 712 0.79 38.35 2.07
C ARG A 712 -0.16 37.15 1.97
N LYS A 713 0.26 35.97 2.44
CA LYS A 713 -0.58 34.76 2.42
C LYS A 713 -1.89 34.94 3.19
N ALA A 714 -1.82 35.57 4.36
CA ALA A 714 -3.00 35.88 5.17
C ALA A 714 -3.93 36.89 4.50
N ALA A 715 -3.39 37.94 3.87
CA ALA A 715 -4.20 38.90 3.15
C ALA A 715 -4.90 38.27 1.93
N VAL A 716 -4.20 37.42 1.17
CA VAL A 716 -4.80 36.60 0.09
C VAL A 716 -5.92 35.71 0.64
N ALA A 717 -5.70 35.05 1.78
CA ALA A 717 -6.71 34.22 2.43
C ALA A 717 -7.94 35.02 2.89
N ARG A 718 -7.75 36.22 3.45
CA ARG A 718 -8.83 37.15 3.81
C ARG A 718 -9.70 37.50 2.61
N VAL A 719 -9.09 37.85 1.47
CA VAL A 719 -9.81 38.16 0.23
C VAL A 719 -10.61 36.95 -0.25
N ARG A 720 -10.02 35.74 -0.22
CA ARG A 720 -10.74 34.51 -0.57
C ARG A 720 -11.93 34.24 0.35
N VAL A 721 -11.80 34.51 1.66
CA VAL A 721 -12.93 34.40 2.59
C VAL A 721 -14.03 35.42 2.26
N LEU A 722 -13.68 36.66 1.93
CA LEU A 722 -14.65 37.67 1.47
C LEU A 722 -15.37 37.22 0.18
N LEU A 723 -14.67 36.60 -0.77
CA LEU A 723 -15.28 36.04 -1.98
C LEU A 723 -16.31 34.94 -1.67
N LEU A 724 -16.08 34.11 -0.64
CA LEU A 724 -17.09 33.14 -0.18
C LEU A 724 -18.36 33.83 0.36
N PHE A 725 -18.21 34.97 1.04
CA PHE A 725 -19.36 35.78 1.46
C PHE A 725 -20.12 36.37 0.28
N VAL A 726 -19.41 36.84 -0.75
CA VAL A 726 -20.04 37.31 -2.00
C VAL A 726 -20.91 36.20 -2.61
N GLN A 727 -20.41 34.95 -2.65
CA GLN A 727 -21.15 33.80 -3.18
C GLN A 727 -22.44 33.50 -2.41
N ILE A 728 -22.40 33.43 -1.07
CA ILE A 728 -23.60 33.09 -0.28
C ILE A 728 -24.67 34.20 -0.37
N TYR A 729 -24.27 35.47 -0.34
CA TYR A 729 -25.21 36.58 -0.51
C TYR A 729 -25.80 36.63 -1.92
N ALA A 730 -25.01 36.30 -2.95
CA ALA A 730 -25.51 36.19 -4.31
C ALA A 730 -26.55 35.08 -4.45
N LEU A 731 -26.29 33.90 -3.87
CA LEU A 731 -27.23 32.77 -3.88
C LEU A 731 -28.53 33.10 -3.16
N TRP A 732 -28.48 33.72 -1.98
CA TRP A 732 -29.67 34.16 -1.25
C TRP A 732 -30.40 35.34 -1.89
N GLY A 733 -29.74 36.10 -2.78
CA GLY A 733 -30.37 37.12 -3.61
C GLY A 733 -31.20 36.55 -4.78
N GLN A 734 -31.13 35.25 -5.05
CA GLN A 734 -31.93 34.59 -6.09
C GLN A 734 -33.33 34.24 -5.61
N LYS A 735 -34.29 34.07 -6.54
CA LYS A 735 -35.69 33.69 -6.22
C LYS A 735 -35.83 32.34 -5.51
N GLY A 736 -34.79 31.50 -5.54
CA GLY A 736 -34.72 30.23 -4.81
C GLY A 736 -33.39 29.54 -5.10
N LEU A 737 -32.93 28.68 -4.19
CA LEU A 737 -31.69 27.94 -4.38
C LEU A 737 -31.81 26.90 -5.51
N PRO A 738 -30.70 26.59 -6.23
CA PRO A 738 -30.70 25.60 -7.32
C PRO A 738 -31.13 24.19 -6.89
N ASP A 739 -30.78 23.77 -5.68
CA ASP A 739 -31.08 22.45 -5.12
C ASP A 739 -31.83 22.56 -3.79
N LYS A 740 -32.55 21.50 -3.40
CA LYS A 740 -33.25 21.41 -2.10
C LYS A 740 -32.82 20.18 -1.33
N LEU A 741 -32.57 20.34 -0.02
CA LEU A 741 -32.30 19.22 0.87
C LEU A 741 -33.60 18.58 1.36
N SER A 742 -33.71 17.26 1.22
CA SER A 742 -34.93 16.53 1.61
C SER A 742 -35.20 16.64 3.12
N GLY A 743 -36.31 17.29 3.46
CA GLY A 743 -36.79 17.39 4.85
C GLY A 743 -36.16 18.51 5.66
N VAL A 744 -35.42 19.43 5.02
CA VAL A 744 -34.87 20.64 5.64
C VAL A 744 -35.43 21.85 4.90
N ASP A 745 -36.06 22.76 5.64
CA ASP A 745 -36.53 24.04 5.11
C ASP A 745 -35.40 25.08 5.27
N SER A 746 -34.67 25.36 4.19
CA SER A 746 -33.55 26.33 4.17
C SER A 746 -34.04 27.79 4.28
N ASN A 747 -33.13 28.72 4.55
CA ASN A 747 -33.51 30.12 4.77
C ASN A 747 -34.18 30.78 3.55
N ASP A 748 -33.88 30.36 2.32
CA ASP A 748 -34.60 30.81 1.13
C ASP A 748 -36.06 30.32 1.10
N VAL A 749 -36.36 29.17 1.71
CA VAL A 749 -37.73 28.67 1.87
C VAL A 749 -38.44 29.37 3.04
N LEU A 750 -37.73 29.58 4.15
CA LEU A 750 -38.28 30.21 5.35
C LEU A 750 -38.52 31.71 5.17
N TYR A 751 -37.65 32.40 4.42
CA TYR A 751 -37.62 33.87 4.29
C TYR A 751 -37.66 34.40 2.85
N GLY A 752 -37.53 33.56 1.80
CA GLY A 752 -37.47 33.99 0.38
C GLY A 752 -38.78 34.50 -0.24
N GLY A 753 -39.69 34.99 0.58
CA GLY A 753 -40.84 35.80 0.15
C GLY A 753 -40.85 37.19 0.79
N ASP A 754 -39.85 37.51 1.62
CA ASP A 754 -39.74 38.78 2.34
C ASP A 754 -38.77 39.72 1.60
N ASP A 755 -39.28 40.87 1.17
CA ASP A 755 -38.47 41.92 0.54
C ASP A 755 -37.34 42.39 1.47
N ALA A 756 -37.52 42.34 2.79
CA ALA A 756 -36.47 42.71 3.74
C ALA A 756 -35.25 41.77 3.63
N PHE A 757 -35.48 40.46 3.51
CA PHE A 757 -34.43 39.46 3.36
C PHE A 757 -33.62 39.67 2.07
N TYR A 758 -34.31 39.88 0.94
CA TYR A 758 -33.64 40.13 -0.34
C TYR A 758 -32.87 41.44 -0.38
N ASN A 759 -33.45 42.52 0.15
CA ASN A 759 -32.79 43.82 0.22
C ASN A 759 -31.54 43.76 1.10
N GLU A 760 -31.58 43.04 2.22
CA GLU A 760 -30.43 42.83 3.10
C GLU A 760 -29.34 41.98 2.42
N ALA A 761 -29.71 40.89 1.72
CA ALA A 761 -28.77 40.08 0.95
C ALA A 761 -28.06 40.90 -0.14
N HIS A 762 -28.81 41.70 -0.90
CA HIS A 762 -28.25 42.58 -1.94
C HIS A 762 -27.36 43.69 -1.37
N ALA A 763 -27.74 44.28 -0.23
CA ALA A 763 -26.93 45.28 0.45
C ALA A 763 -25.60 44.67 0.94
N CYS A 764 -25.65 43.48 1.54
CA CYS A 764 -24.47 42.74 1.99
C CYS A 764 -23.57 42.32 0.83
N PHE A 765 -24.15 41.86 -0.29
CA PHE A 765 -23.42 41.52 -1.51
C PHE A 765 -22.62 42.71 -2.05
N SER A 766 -23.30 43.85 -2.25
CA SER A 766 -22.69 45.06 -2.81
C SER A 766 -21.57 45.60 -1.91
N SER A 767 -21.84 45.70 -0.61
CA SER A 767 -20.86 46.15 0.39
C SER A 767 -19.63 45.23 0.47
N THR A 768 -19.83 43.91 0.32
CA THR A 768 -18.73 42.94 0.37
C THR A 768 -17.86 43.00 -0.90
N ILE A 769 -18.43 43.27 -2.08
CA ILE A 769 -17.64 43.49 -3.31
C ILE A 769 -16.75 44.72 -3.17
N ASP A 770 -17.28 45.82 -2.63
CA ASP A 770 -16.49 47.03 -2.38
C ASP A 770 -15.36 46.79 -1.36
N GLU A 771 -15.57 45.89 -0.39
CA GLU A 771 -14.52 45.45 0.54
C GLU A 771 -13.47 44.58 -0.14
N VAL A 772 -13.87 43.63 -1.00
CA VAL A 772 -12.93 42.80 -1.78
C VAL A 772 -12.02 43.66 -2.64
N ALA A 773 -12.58 44.63 -3.38
CA ALA A 773 -11.80 45.52 -4.23
C ALA A 773 -10.75 46.31 -3.42
N ARG A 774 -11.15 46.88 -2.28
CA ARG A 774 -10.25 47.61 -1.37
C ARG A 774 -9.13 46.74 -0.81
N GLU A 775 -9.43 45.51 -0.41
CA GLU A 775 -8.42 44.57 0.14
C GLU A 775 -7.43 44.09 -0.94
N ILE A 776 -7.89 43.88 -2.18
CA ILE A 776 -7.00 43.57 -3.31
C ILE A 776 -6.06 44.73 -3.59
N GLU A 777 -6.54 45.98 -3.56
CA GLU A 777 -5.72 47.18 -3.72
C GLU A 777 -4.67 47.29 -2.59
N ALA A 778 -5.09 47.07 -1.34
CA ALA A 778 -4.23 47.15 -0.15
C ALA A 778 -3.06 46.13 -0.15
N LEU A 779 -3.18 45.01 -0.89
CA LEU A 779 -2.05 44.07 -1.07
C LEU A 779 -0.82 44.72 -1.71
N GLY A 780 -1.00 45.78 -2.50
CA GLY A 780 0.08 46.55 -3.14
C GLY A 780 0.97 47.29 -2.13
N GLU A 781 0.41 47.71 -1.00
CA GLU A 781 1.06 48.54 0.01
C GLU A 781 1.92 47.73 1.01
N LEU A 782 1.67 46.41 1.12
CA LEU A 782 2.40 45.50 2.02
C LEU A 782 3.88 45.28 1.63
N GLY A 783 4.31 45.76 0.45
CA GLY A 783 5.68 45.64 -0.06
C GLY A 783 6.66 46.74 0.41
N GLU A 784 6.19 47.81 1.06
CA GLU A 784 7.00 49.03 1.25
C GLU A 784 7.67 49.17 2.64
N THR A 785 7.50 48.23 3.56
CA THR A 785 8.04 48.37 4.93
C THR A 785 9.30 47.51 5.19
N SER A 786 10.44 48.19 5.02
CA SER A 786 11.78 48.04 5.61
C SER A 786 12.68 46.85 5.21
N ASP A 787 13.64 47.14 4.32
CA ASP A 787 15.07 46.82 4.52
C ASP A 787 15.94 47.87 3.79
N THR A 788 15.76 49.15 4.13
CA THR A 788 16.80 50.20 3.97
C THR A 788 16.38 51.46 4.72
N ALA A 789 16.54 51.44 6.05
CA ALA A 789 16.67 52.68 6.82
C ALA A 789 18.02 53.32 6.45
N GLY A 790 18.03 54.06 5.34
CA GLY A 790 19.24 54.67 4.81
C GLY A 790 19.10 55.21 3.39
N ASN A 791 18.06 56.02 3.13
CA ASN A 791 18.09 57.21 2.26
C ASN A 791 16.66 57.62 1.88
N ALA A 792 16.16 58.66 2.55
CA ALA A 792 14.98 59.37 2.10
C ALA A 792 15.36 60.26 0.89
N ALA A 793 14.87 59.90 -0.31
CA ALA A 793 14.50 60.84 -1.39
C ALA A 793 13.93 60.08 -2.60
N SER A 794 12.83 60.61 -3.17
CA SER A 794 12.01 60.13 -4.30
C SER A 794 11.05 58.97 -3.96
N GLY A 795 9.73 59.06 -4.16
CA GLY A 795 8.96 59.84 -5.13
C GLY A 795 8.33 58.90 -6.16
N ALA A 796 7.17 58.32 -5.81
CA ALA A 796 6.13 57.77 -6.70
C ALA A 796 6.60 57.10 -8.01
N ASN A 797 7.08 55.84 -7.94
CA ASN A 797 6.98 54.78 -8.96
C ASN A 797 7.94 53.62 -8.63
N ALA A 798 7.81 53.03 -7.44
CA ALA A 798 8.42 51.73 -7.18
C ALA A 798 7.45 50.66 -7.69
N THR A 799 7.79 49.98 -8.79
CA THR A 799 6.99 48.86 -9.30
C THR A 799 6.80 47.82 -8.19
N PRO A 800 5.56 47.44 -7.81
CA PRO A 800 5.35 46.45 -6.77
C PRO A 800 6.05 45.14 -7.13
N PRO A 801 6.56 44.36 -6.15
CA PRO A 801 7.27 43.12 -6.43
C PRO A 801 6.44 42.22 -7.35
N LYS A 802 7.05 41.59 -8.37
CA LYS A 802 6.34 40.76 -9.37
C LYS A 802 5.34 39.75 -8.76
N GLN A 803 5.64 39.25 -7.55
CA GLN A 803 4.79 38.31 -6.82
C GLN A 803 3.51 38.94 -6.24
N VAL A 804 3.50 40.24 -5.91
CA VAL A 804 2.31 40.97 -5.42
C VAL A 804 1.35 41.22 -6.58
N LEU A 805 1.87 41.68 -7.73
CA LEU A 805 1.08 41.86 -8.95
C LEU A 805 0.45 40.54 -9.43
N ALA A 806 1.19 39.44 -9.33
CA ALA A 806 0.66 38.11 -9.64
C ALA A 806 -0.52 37.73 -8.73
N ALA A 807 -0.37 37.93 -7.41
CA ALA A 807 -1.43 37.64 -6.44
C ALA A 807 -2.68 38.54 -6.63
N GLN A 808 -2.49 39.83 -6.91
CA GLN A 808 -3.61 40.74 -7.23
C GLN A 808 -4.32 40.33 -8.51
N SER A 809 -3.58 39.93 -9.54
CA SER A 809 -4.17 39.46 -10.81
C SER A 809 -4.96 38.16 -10.63
N GLU A 810 -4.45 37.23 -9.82
CA GLU A 810 -5.14 35.98 -9.46
C GLU A 810 -6.44 36.26 -8.70
N LEU A 811 -6.41 37.11 -7.67
CA LEU A 811 -7.61 37.45 -6.88
C LEU A 811 -8.65 38.25 -7.68
N MET A 812 -8.21 39.10 -8.61
CA MET A 812 -9.13 39.78 -9.53
C MET A 812 -9.80 38.79 -10.48
N LEU A 813 -9.07 37.79 -10.97
CA LEU A 813 -9.65 36.72 -11.78
C LEU A 813 -10.64 35.88 -10.97
N ASP A 814 -10.31 35.55 -9.72
CA ASP A 814 -11.22 34.87 -8.79
C ASP A 814 -12.51 35.68 -8.58
N LEU A 815 -12.41 36.99 -8.35
CA LEU A 815 -13.58 37.89 -8.21
C LEU A 815 -14.45 37.88 -9.47
N VAL A 816 -13.85 38.02 -10.66
CA VAL A 816 -14.58 37.99 -11.93
C VAL A 816 -15.28 36.64 -12.12
N ASN A 817 -14.60 35.53 -11.84
CA ASN A 817 -15.16 34.19 -11.96
C ASN A 817 -16.32 33.94 -10.98
N VAL A 818 -16.33 34.60 -9.82
CA VAL A 818 -17.42 34.52 -8.85
C VAL A 818 -18.60 35.39 -9.25
N VAL A 819 -18.36 36.62 -9.70
CA VAL A 819 -19.42 37.61 -9.93
C VAL A 819 -20.04 37.48 -11.33
N ALA A 820 -19.27 37.18 -12.38
CA ALA A 820 -19.78 37.13 -13.76
C ALA A 820 -20.93 36.12 -13.95
N PRO A 821 -20.86 34.86 -13.47
CA PRO A 821 -21.97 33.92 -13.58
C PRO A 821 -23.22 34.36 -12.83
N MET A 822 -23.07 35.16 -11.78
CA MET A 822 -24.19 35.68 -10.98
C MET A 822 -24.91 36.84 -11.67
N LEU A 823 -24.20 37.59 -12.52
CA LEU A 823 -24.78 38.64 -13.37
C LEU A 823 -25.43 38.09 -14.64
N GLU A 824 -24.97 36.93 -15.12
CA GLU A 824 -25.51 36.22 -16.29
C GLU A 824 -26.69 35.29 -15.98
N TYR A 825 -27.11 35.18 -14.71
CA TYR A 825 -28.21 34.31 -14.26
C TYR A 825 -29.57 34.89 -14.72
N ASP A 826 -29.87 34.71 -16.00
CA ASP A 826 -31.12 35.09 -16.67
C ASP A 826 -32.24 34.08 -16.35
N GLU A 827 -33.49 34.56 -16.27
CA GLU A 827 -34.69 33.84 -15.76
C GLU A 827 -35.10 32.60 -16.58
N SER A 828 -34.36 32.24 -17.63
CA SER A 828 -34.71 31.22 -18.62
C SER A 828 -34.37 29.77 -18.24
N ARG A 829 -33.68 29.52 -17.11
CA ARG A 829 -33.30 28.15 -16.67
C ARG A 829 -34.31 27.43 -15.76
N LEU A 830 -35.48 28.02 -15.46
CA LEU A 830 -36.49 27.45 -14.56
C LEU A 830 -37.49 26.46 -15.22
N ILE A 831 -37.15 25.82 -16.34
CA ILE A 831 -38.04 24.81 -16.96
C ILE A 831 -37.24 23.58 -17.38
N GLU A 832 -37.11 22.60 -16.48
CA GLU A 832 -37.44 21.17 -16.67
C GLU A 832 -36.98 20.31 -15.49
N PRO A 833 -37.85 19.47 -14.88
CA PRO A 833 -37.40 18.46 -13.93
C PRO A 833 -36.87 17.26 -14.71
N THR A 834 -35.56 17.18 -14.93
CA THR A 834 -34.96 15.96 -15.47
C THR A 834 -34.78 14.95 -14.34
N ILE A 835 -35.65 13.94 -14.30
CA ILE A 835 -35.47 12.73 -13.51
C ILE A 835 -34.21 12.03 -14.06
N ALA A 836 -33.06 12.25 -13.43
CA ALA A 836 -31.86 11.47 -13.69
C ALA A 836 -31.88 10.20 -12.82
N SER A 837 -32.66 9.20 -13.25
CA SER A 837 -32.39 7.81 -12.88
C SER A 837 -31.17 7.35 -13.66
N GLY A 838 -30.05 7.16 -12.96
CA GLY A 838 -28.83 6.59 -13.54
C GLY A 838 -29.05 5.14 -13.95
N SER A 839 -29.16 4.91 -15.26
CA SER A 839 -28.96 3.61 -15.88
C SER A 839 -27.72 3.70 -16.76
N ILE A 840 -26.69 2.96 -16.37
CA ILE A 840 -25.44 2.76 -17.09
C ILE A 840 -25.76 2.16 -18.47
N GLY A 841 -25.45 2.91 -19.53
CA GLY A 841 -25.56 2.44 -20.90
C GLY A 841 -24.36 1.55 -21.24
N LEU A 842 -24.62 0.25 -21.40
CA LEU A 842 -23.77 -0.67 -22.14
C LEU A 842 -23.93 -0.38 -23.65
N GLU A 843 -22.80 -0.37 -24.35
CA GLU A 843 -22.73 -0.42 -25.81
C GLU A 843 -23.44 -1.68 -26.32
N GLU A 844 -24.30 -1.56 -27.34
CA GLU A 844 -24.45 -2.58 -28.38
C GLU A 844 -25.15 -2.04 -29.64
N ILE A 845 -24.34 -1.87 -30.69
CA ILE A 845 -24.53 -2.29 -32.10
C ILE A 845 -25.94 -2.17 -32.70
N SER A 846 -26.05 -1.26 -33.69
CA SER A 846 -27.12 -1.22 -34.69
C SER A 846 -27.08 -2.42 -35.65
N LEU A 847 -28.26 -2.95 -36.00
CA LEU A 847 -28.54 -3.51 -37.33
C LEU A 847 -30.05 -3.60 -37.60
N ASP A 848 -30.38 -3.28 -38.86
CA ASP A 848 -31.67 -3.01 -39.47
C ASP A 848 -32.72 -4.14 -39.42
N THR A 849 -34.00 -3.81 -39.63
CA THR A 849 -34.78 -4.16 -40.86
C THR A 849 -36.32 -4.24 -40.60
N VAL A 850 -37.05 -3.29 -41.21
CA VAL A 850 -38.33 -3.37 -41.97
C VAL A 850 -39.58 -4.09 -41.40
N GLY A 851 -40.71 -3.34 -41.35
CA GLY A 851 -41.91 -3.70 -42.12
C GLY A 851 -43.25 -3.87 -41.40
N HIS A 852 -44.21 -2.96 -41.72
CA HIS A 852 -45.67 -3.15 -41.94
C HIS A 852 -46.53 -3.81 -40.81
N THR A 853 -47.80 -3.47 -40.50
CA THR A 853 -48.91 -2.74 -41.14
C THR A 853 -50.10 -2.72 -40.16
N SER A 854 -50.85 -1.61 -40.14
CA SER A 854 -52.32 -1.43 -39.99
C SER A 854 -53.18 -2.28 -39.03
N SER A 855 -54.00 -1.60 -38.22
CA SER A 855 -55.48 -1.47 -38.33
C SER A 855 -56.10 -1.18 -36.94
N GLU A 856 -56.70 0.00 -36.73
CA GLU A 856 -58.16 0.22 -36.57
C GLU A 856 -58.85 -0.74 -35.58
N THR A 857 -59.47 -0.29 -34.49
CA THR A 857 -60.83 0.28 -34.53
C THR A 857 -61.28 0.80 -33.15
N SER A 858 -61.74 2.05 -33.14
CA SER A 858 -62.94 2.64 -32.53
C SER A 858 -63.52 2.25 -31.15
N SER A 859 -64.01 3.32 -30.50
CA SER A 859 -65.26 3.47 -29.72
C SER A 859 -65.04 3.57 -28.20
N SER A 860 -65.05 4.77 -27.62
CA SER A 860 -66.18 5.68 -27.31
C SER A 860 -66.58 5.58 -25.83
N ALA A 861 -66.28 6.68 -25.13
CA ALA A 861 -66.96 7.30 -23.97
C ALA A 861 -68.47 6.94 -23.82
N PRO A 862 -69.13 7.12 -22.65
CA PRO A 862 -68.99 8.34 -21.85
C PRO A 862 -69.17 8.28 -20.31
N SER A 863 -68.80 9.43 -19.75
CA SER A 863 -69.13 10.03 -18.46
C SER A 863 -70.57 9.84 -17.95
N HIS A 864 -70.74 9.79 -16.63
CA HIS A 864 -71.68 10.68 -15.92
C HIS A 864 -71.41 10.76 -14.41
N SER A 865 -71.35 11.99 -13.92
CA SER A 865 -71.38 12.46 -12.54
C SER A 865 -72.74 12.22 -11.86
N VAL A 866 -72.79 11.97 -10.54
CA VAL A 866 -73.88 12.48 -9.67
C VAL A 866 -73.39 12.76 -8.23
N MET A 867 -73.77 13.94 -7.76
CA MET A 867 -73.71 14.53 -6.42
C MET A 867 -74.29 13.70 -5.27
N GLY A 868 -73.69 13.88 -4.08
CA GLY A 868 -74.39 14.52 -2.95
C GLY A 868 -75.02 13.62 -1.88
N LYS A 869 -74.56 13.78 -0.63
CA LYS A 869 -75.35 14.29 0.52
C LYS A 869 -74.61 14.06 1.84
N GLY A 870 -74.45 15.13 2.60
CA GLY A 870 -74.01 15.06 4.00
C GLY A 870 -75.13 14.65 4.96
N LYS A 871 -74.73 14.27 6.17
CA LYS A 871 -75.48 14.45 7.42
C LYS A 871 -74.54 14.21 8.61
N GLY A 872 -74.32 15.25 9.40
CA GLY A 872 -73.72 15.14 10.72
C GLY A 872 -74.74 14.73 11.78
N LYS A 873 -74.23 14.23 12.91
CA LYS A 873 -74.81 14.36 14.25
C LYS A 873 -73.75 13.97 15.28
N GLY A 874 -73.38 14.92 16.14
CA GLY A 874 -72.61 14.66 17.35
C GLY A 874 -73.49 14.20 18.52
N LYS A 875 -72.82 13.73 19.57
CA LYS A 875 -73.27 13.87 20.97
C LYS A 875 -72.10 13.59 21.93
N GLU A 876 -71.88 14.53 22.84
CA GLU A 876 -71.17 14.47 24.13
C GLU A 876 -71.79 13.36 25.02
N ASP A 877 -71.22 12.87 26.13
CA ASP A 877 -70.73 13.63 27.29
C ASP A 877 -70.21 12.68 28.42
N LYS A 878 -69.43 13.25 29.37
CA LYS A 878 -69.21 12.87 30.80
C LYS A 878 -68.27 11.70 31.20
N LYS A 879 -67.16 11.97 31.94
CA LYS A 879 -66.97 12.18 33.43
C LYS A 879 -67.03 10.86 34.21
N ASP A 880 -66.30 10.55 35.29
CA ASP A 880 -65.42 11.19 36.28
C ASP A 880 -64.72 9.98 37.00
N ASP A 881 -63.41 10.00 37.29
CA ASP A 881 -62.80 10.25 38.63
C ASP A 881 -62.39 8.99 39.45
N LYS A 882 -61.33 9.17 40.25
CA LYS A 882 -60.91 8.45 41.49
C LYS A 882 -59.79 7.37 41.51
N THR A 883 -58.59 7.89 41.79
CA THR A 883 -57.75 7.73 43.01
C THR A 883 -57.31 6.36 43.58
N ALA A 884 -56.00 6.35 43.90
CA ALA A 884 -55.33 5.84 45.12
C ALA A 884 -55.22 4.31 45.29
N SER A 885 -54.20 3.68 45.89
CA SER A 885 -52.88 4.03 46.46
C SER A 885 -52.25 2.69 46.94
N LYS A 886 -50.95 2.73 47.27
CA LYS A 886 -50.23 1.98 48.32
C LYS A 886 -49.35 0.75 47.98
N GLU A 887 -48.15 0.89 48.53
CA GLU A 887 -47.03 -0.02 48.78
C GLU A 887 -47.38 -1.22 49.70
N ALA A 888 -46.58 -2.29 49.63
CA ALA A 888 -45.94 -2.91 50.80
C ALA A 888 -44.94 -4.03 50.41
N GLN A 889 -43.81 -4.06 51.12
CA GLN A 889 -42.81 -5.13 51.24
C GLN A 889 -43.39 -6.40 51.90
N ASP A 890 -42.82 -7.59 51.64
CA ASP A 890 -41.91 -8.28 52.58
C ASP A 890 -41.59 -9.75 52.17
N ASP A 891 -40.29 -10.05 52.23
CA ASP A 891 -39.61 -11.26 52.74
C ASP A 891 -40.36 -12.58 53.00
N LYS A 892 -39.77 -13.70 52.51
CA LYS A 892 -39.06 -14.76 53.29
C LYS A 892 -39.27 -16.21 52.80
N LYS A 893 -38.13 -16.94 52.91
CA LYS A 893 -37.93 -18.36 53.25
C LYS A 893 -38.03 -19.42 52.14
N GLY A 894 -36.90 -20.14 51.99
CA GLY A 894 -36.88 -21.50 52.54
C GLY A 894 -36.35 -22.61 51.62
N ALA A 895 -35.04 -22.84 51.71
CA ALA A 895 -34.28 -24.03 51.35
C ALA A 895 -34.99 -25.40 51.34
N ASN A 896 -34.62 -26.26 50.38
CA ASN A 896 -34.17 -27.63 50.71
C ASN A 896 -33.44 -28.34 49.56
N LYS A 897 -32.28 -28.94 49.91
CA LYS A 897 -31.68 -30.24 49.51
C LYS A 897 -31.68 -30.67 48.03
N GLY A 898 -30.63 -31.28 47.51
CA GLY A 898 -29.46 -31.92 48.10
C GLY A 898 -28.64 -32.57 46.97
N GLY A 899 -27.33 -32.68 47.17
CA GLY A 899 -26.41 -33.08 46.10
C GLY A 899 -26.06 -34.57 46.03
N LYS A 900 -25.00 -34.79 45.24
CA LYS A 900 -23.96 -35.84 45.25
C LYS A 900 -24.06 -36.98 44.22
N LYS A 901 -23.12 -36.88 43.26
CA LYS A 901 -22.14 -37.86 42.75
C LYS A 901 -22.58 -39.32 42.54
N GLY A 902 -22.27 -39.82 41.34
CA GLY A 902 -21.42 -41.01 41.19
C GLY A 902 -21.71 -41.93 40.00
N GLY A 903 -20.72 -42.08 39.11
CA GLY A 903 -20.23 -43.41 38.72
C GLY A 903 -20.57 -43.97 37.33
N LYS A 904 -19.54 -44.00 36.47
CA LYS A 904 -19.13 -45.06 35.52
C LYS A 904 -20.19 -45.74 34.64
N LYS A 905 -20.03 -45.59 33.32
CA LYS A 905 -19.38 -46.60 32.48
C LYS A 905 -18.79 -45.96 31.23
#